data_AF-A0A353ET90-F1
#
_entry.id   AF-A0A353ET90-F1
#
_cell.length_a   1.000
_cell.length_b   1.000
_cell.length_c   1.000
_cell.angle_alpha   90.00
_cell.angle_beta   90.00
_cell.angle_gamma   90.00
#
_symmetry.space_group_name_H-M   'P 1'
#
loop_
_entity.id
_entity.type
_entity.pdbx_description
1 polymer ?
#
loop_
_entity_poly.entity_id
_entity_poly.type
_entity_poly.pdbx_seq_one_letter_code
_entity_poly.pdbx_strand_id
1 'polypeptide(L)'
;MEKIGNTYRLLKKIGEGWSGVTYKAFDEIHDRHVALKIFHDLDPQAAKREHAILAALYHPCIVEVFDFGMTPKGQAYLVTEMVEGKDFLSVLRNSSFKEKARLFLHLALTLDYLHSQGIAHLDLKPQHVLIPEDAGLSPLKLIDFGLAMSKVKIRGLPAGTLQTMAPEMLKQGKVDARADFYSYGVMMAEFFYGIFPYQARSVEEIIHAHLYEEPIFPDSKSIPQEIRSIILACLEKNPAKRMQRGLELAKELNLAAGLKENLSSFGVFQGLHRDQFVYGLKKYLGDMDKALSFKELGPDSGVWAQKFKALEHYGKFFQEMKSLSQEETGLKNRIHYLRARMAMEKGDYQFVSSLPQADADLSIAHGLAHYYQGKRADAGKYFYTALKQAKTSLQKGDIYNYLGMNAYAGGSLDEAKKHFSKSENILKNLNKTPSYVSLLLNQGALSQYQENLEGALDYYERSLTIARNLKHPYLIATLLNNLANLYIGFGSSKAAKPLVEESFKIAEKIKAPYLIGYAHLIQGDLAQLEEAPGSASNFYRKALTLFEDKKLKREAELARNNLFWLAVFGENKEEAQRWAWRPHLKKLWEQLEKGVCKTTSDALPEELWIAILAVQKKSDQTSLFSLVNRACELFLQREQKIPFDFRKDLVHVPLWKKILHLKSHTHEEDPVKIANFKKLLQVNQKMVTEHEVPRLLEFIMDTVIEIAGAERGFLILSPHKKEASFKINVARNLDQETIEKPTYKVSRTIVKKVLEAGKPLLTTDAASDPRLQSSQSIQGLKLKSLLCVPLTNKGRVIGAIYVENRFQKGLFTQDTLEILSAFADQAALALENARLYEENHRKTDKIEKLNEQLSQLLAHKEVELTEAQEKISHGLRVLERKYAYDKIIGVSPAMQRVFEVLDRVTEGSISVLITGESGTGKELIARALHFNSPRKNAEFVAINCSAIPGQLLESELFGHVRGAFTGAERDKKGLFELAHGGTLFLDEIGDMPLELQPKLLRVLESREIRKVGSHQKISVDVRIVSATHQDLKELCRKKSFREDLYYRLNGVMIPLPPLRERRGDIPSLVRFLLDEMAGAKKIKVTAGAMRLLTDYDWPGNIRELRNELERALSFGEKEILPAHLSDSVGRENPRIVPTSGGLIREGRNLYEKEAILEAVRRSAGNKVKAAKRLGISRVALYQKIKKLGIMAQELQS
;
A
#
# COMPACT_ATOMS: atom_id res chain seq x y z
N MET A 1 -45.14 -12.53 1.67
CA MET A 1 -43.83 -12.04 1.18
C MET A 1 -42.95 -13.24 0.95
N GLU A 2 -42.38 -13.39 -0.25
CA GLU A 2 -41.51 -14.51 -0.60
C GLU A 2 -40.22 -14.44 0.25
N LYS A 3 -39.87 -15.54 0.91
CA LYS A 3 -38.68 -15.66 1.76
C LYS A 3 -37.63 -16.47 1.01
N ILE A 4 -36.41 -15.95 0.93
CA ILE A 4 -35.28 -16.68 0.34
C ILE A 4 -34.55 -17.40 1.47
N GLY A 5 -34.78 -18.71 1.56
CA GLY A 5 -34.32 -19.54 2.67
C GLY A 5 -34.91 -19.10 4.02
N ASN A 6 -34.15 -19.27 5.09
CA ASN A 6 -34.51 -18.77 6.43
C ASN A 6 -33.90 -17.39 6.75
N THR A 7 -33.25 -16.74 5.77
CA THR A 7 -32.35 -15.60 6.02
C THR A 7 -32.92 -14.27 5.54
N TYR A 8 -33.50 -14.21 4.34
CA TYR A 8 -33.91 -12.95 3.72
C TYR A 8 -35.41 -12.90 3.46
N ARG A 9 -36.05 -11.85 3.97
CA ARG A 9 -37.46 -11.54 3.69
C ARG A 9 -37.54 -10.42 2.66
N LEU A 10 -38.08 -10.72 1.47
CA LEU A 10 -38.26 -9.72 0.42
C LEU A 10 -39.37 -8.74 0.84
N LEU A 11 -39.08 -7.44 0.80
CA LEU A 11 -40.02 -6.39 1.20
C LEU A 11 -40.64 -5.70 0.00
N LYS A 12 -39.81 -5.13 -0.89
CA LYS A 12 -40.26 -4.30 -2.02
C LYS A 12 -39.31 -4.43 -3.20
N LYS A 13 -39.84 -4.51 -4.42
CA LYS A 13 -39.05 -4.39 -5.65
C LYS A 13 -38.55 -2.95 -5.82
N ILE A 14 -37.24 -2.77 -5.96
CA ILE A 14 -36.58 -1.46 -6.07
C ILE A 14 -35.93 -1.22 -7.43
N GLY A 15 -35.71 -2.27 -8.22
CA GLY A 15 -35.20 -2.13 -9.58
C GLY A 15 -35.40 -3.41 -10.40
N GLU A 16 -35.37 -3.27 -11.72
CA GLU A 16 -35.34 -4.38 -12.67
C GLU A 16 -34.48 -3.98 -13.85
N GLY A 17 -33.54 -4.85 -14.21
CA GLY A 17 -32.65 -4.66 -15.34
C GLY A 17 -32.57 -5.92 -16.18
N TRP A 18 -31.74 -5.85 -17.22
CA TRP A 18 -31.54 -6.97 -18.15
C TRP A 18 -30.99 -8.23 -17.48
N SER A 19 -30.20 -8.08 -16.41
CA SER A 19 -29.58 -9.22 -15.70
C SER A 19 -30.43 -9.79 -14.57
N GLY A 20 -31.43 -9.06 -14.06
CA GLY A 20 -32.23 -9.52 -12.93
C GLY A 20 -33.13 -8.45 -12.30
N VAL A 21 -33.80 -8.86 -11.21
CA VAL A 21 -34.70 -8.02 -10.42
C VAL A 21 -34.10 -7.76 -9.04
N THR A 22 -34.02 -6.50 -8.64
CA THR A 22 -33.50 -6.07 -7.33
C THR A 22 -34.63 -5.72 -6.37
N TYR A 23 -34.56 -6.28 -5.17
CA TYR A 23 -35.50 -6.08 -4.07
C TYR A 23 -34.81 -5.44 -2.87
N LYS A 24 -35.50 -4.53 -2.17
CA LYS A 24 -35.22 -4.26 -0.76
C LYS A 24 -35.64 -5.50 0.02
N ALA A 25 -34.71 -6.08 0.75
CA ALA A 25 -34.95 -7.23 1.61
C ALA A 25 -34.53 -6.91 3.05
N PHE A 26 -35.03 -7.70 3.99
CA PHE A 26 -34.59 -7.67 5.39
C PHE A 26 -33.76 -8.91 5.67
N ASP A 27 -32.53 -8.70 6.12
CA ASP A 27 -31.61 -9.73 6.61
C ASP A 27 -31.95 -10.01 8.07
N GLU A 28 -32.68 -11.10 8.32
CA GLU A 28 -33.20 -11.45 9.65
C GLU A 28 -32.11 -11.89 10.62
N ILE A 29 -30.94 -12.31 10.12
CA ILE A 29 -29.82 -12.75 10.96
C ILE A 29 -29.05 -11.55 11.52
N HIS A 30 -28.92 -10.50 10.71
CA HIS A 30 -28.11 -9.33 11.05
C HIS A 30 -28.93 -8.07 11.35
N ASP A 31 -30.26 -8.18 11.36
CA ASP A 31 -31.21 -7.12 11.71
C ASP A 31 -31.01 -5.83 10.89
N ARG A 32 -31.00 -5.95 9.57
CA ARG A 32 -30.71 -4.82 8.66
C ARG A 32 -31.43 -4.92 7.32
N HIS A 33 -31.59 -3.78 6.64
CA HIS A 33 -32.01 -3.74 5.24
C HIS A 33 -30.84 -4.02 4.29
N VAL A 34 -31.12 -4.77 3.24
CA VAL A 34 -30.16 -5.13 2.18
C VAL A 34 -30.79 -5.00 0.80
N ALA A 35 -29.97 -4.78 -0.22
CA ALA A 35 -30.38 -4.88 -1.61
C ALA A 35 -30.12 -6.31 -2.08
N LEU A 36 -31.16 -7.01 -2.54
CA LEU A 36 -31.07 -8.39 -3.01
C LEU A 36 -31.46 -8.45 -4.49
N LYS A 37 -30.50 -8.74 -5.35
CA LYS A 37 -30.67 -8.94 -6.80
C LYS A 37 -30.86 -10.42 -7.09
N ILE A 38 -31.98 -10.79 -7.69
CA ILE A 38 -32.26 -12.13 -8.20
C ILE A 38 -32.02 -12.09 -9.72
N PHE A 39 -31.12 -12.94 -10.20
CA PHE A 39 -30.76 -12.98 -11.62
C PHE A 39 -31.78 -13.81 -12.41
N HIS A 40 -32.03 -13.41 -13.66
CA HIS A 40 -32.87 -14.19 -14.57
C HIS A 40 -32.18 -15.53 -14.91
N ASP A 41 -32.96 -16.58 -15.17
CA ASP A 41 -32.47 -17.97 -15.39
C ASP A 41 -31.48 -18.13 -16.55
N LEU A 42 -31.36 -17.13 -17.42
CA LEU A 42 -30.63 -17.18 -18.67
C LEU A 42 -29.13 -16.84 -18.55
N ASP A 43 -28.64 -16.31 -17.41
CA ASP A 43 -27.22 -15.94 -17.28
C ASP A 43 -26.60 -16.18 -15.88
N PRO A 44 -26.38 -17.46 -15.49
CA PRO A 44 -25.72 -17.80 -14.23
C PRO A 44 -24.25 -17.33 -14.15
N GLN A 45 -23.61 -17.09 -15.29
CA GLN A 45 -22.21 -16.68 -15.36
C GLN A 45 -22.04 -15.18 -15.09
N ALA A 46 -22.98 -14.34 -15.56
CA ALA A 46 -23.00 -12.93 -15.19
C ALA A 46 -23.16 -12.73 -13.68
N ALA A 47 -24.05 -13.50 -13.03
CA ALA A 47 -24.25 -13.45 -11.59
C ALA A 47 -22.96 -13.76 -10.81
N LYS A 48 -22.25 -14.83 -11.21
CA LYS A 48 -20.98 -15.23 -10.62
C LYS A 48 -19.87 -14.21 -10.87
N ARG A 49 -19.83 -13.62 -12.07
CA ARG A 49 -18.84 -12.58 -12.44
C ARG A 49 -19.04 -11.31 -11.62
N GLU A 50 -20.27 -10.81 -11.56
CA GLU A 50 -20.62 -9.60 -10.81
C GLU A 50 -20.28 -9.78 -9.32
N HIS A 51 -20.64 -10.92 -8.73
CA HIS A 51 -20.25 -11.27 -7.37
C HIS A 51 -18.72 -11.30 -7.17
N ALA A 52 -17.99 -12.00 -8.04
CA ALA A 52 -16.54 -12.15 -7.91
C ALA A 52 -15.80 -10.80 -8.01
N ILE A 53 -16.27 -9.91 -8.88
CA ILE A 53 -15.72 -8.55 -9.02
C ILE A 53 -15.99 -7.76 -7.75
N LEU A 54 -17.24 -7.66 -7.33
CA LEU A 54 -17.59 -6.86 -6.16
C LEU A 54 -16.97 -7.39 -4.86
N ALA A 55 -16.86 -8.71 -4.69
CA ALA A 55 -16.21 -9.34 -3.54
C ALA A 55 -14.69 -9.05 -3.47
N ALA A 56 -14.07 -8.70 -4.60
CA ALA A 56 -12.66 -8.32 -4.66
C ALA A 56 -12.43 -6.82 -4.43
N LEU A 57 -13.49 -6.00 -4.39
CA LEU A 57 -13.42 -4.56 -4.28
C LEU A 57 -13.75 -4.08 -2.86
N TYR A 58 -12.96 -3.14 -2.35
CA TYR A 58 -13.27 -2.43 -1.11
C TYR A 58 -12.95 -0.94 -1.29
N HIS A 59 -13.99 -0.14 -1.48
CA HIS A 59 -13.88 1.29 -1.67
C HIS A 59 -15.13 1.97 -1.08
N PRO A 60 -15.00 3.09 -0.35
CA PRO A 60 -16.16 3.77 0.25
C PRO A 60 -17.25 4.07 -0.76
N CYS A 61 -16.88 4.47 -1.98
CA CYS A 61 -17.82 4.83 -3.04
C CYS A 61 -18.29 3.65 -3.91
N ILE A 62 -18.08 2.40 -3.49
CA ILE A 62 -18.58 1.19 -4.15
C ILE A 62 -19.48 0.45 -3.17
N VAL A 63 -20.55 -0.17 -3.67
CA VAL A 63 -21.49 -0.97 -2.86
C VAL A 63 -20.80 -2.22 -2.28
N GLU A 64 -21.00 -2.50 -0.99
CA GLU A 64 -20.43 -3.70 -0.35
C GLU A 64 -21.27 -4.96 -0.68
N VAL A 65 -20.62 -6.11 -0.85
CA VAL A 65 -21.31 -7.42 -1.00
C VAL A 65 -21.40 -8.09 0.35
N PHE A 66 -22.59 -8.59 0.67
CA PHE A 66 -22.84 -9.35 1.90
C PHE A 66 -22.98 -10.85 1.67
N ASP A 67 -23.65 -11.27 0.58
CA ASP A 67 -23.96 -12.68 0.35
C ASP A 67 -24.19 -12.99 -1.13
N PHE A 68 -24.06 -14.26 -1.51
CA PHE A 68 -24.38 -14.78 -2.84
C PHE A 68 -24.81 -16.23 -2.74
N GLY A 69 -25.91 -16.59 -3.41
CA GLY A 69 -26.46 -17.94 -3.31
C GLY A 69 -27.44 -18.27 -4.42
N MET A 70 -28.23 -19.32 -4.16
CA MET A 70 -29.29 -19.78 -5.07
C MET A 70 -30.64 -19.75 -4.34
N THR A 71 -31.68 -19.28 -5.01
CA THR A 71 -33.06 -19.36 -4.50
C THR A 71 -33.56 -20.80 -4.54
N PRO A 72 -34.65 -21.14 -3.83
CA PRO A 72 -35.26 -22.48 -3.92
C PRO A 72 -35.67 -22.90 -5.33
N LYS A 73 -35.86 -21.92 -6.24
CA LYS A 73 -36.20 -22.14 -7.64
C LYS A 73 -34.96 -22.32 -8.54
N GLY A 74 -33.74 -22.25 -8.00
CA GLY A 74 -32.49 -22.44 -8.73
C GLY A 74 -31.90 -21.17 -9.35
N GLN A 75 -32.45 -20.00 -9.06
CA GLN A 75 -31.96 -18.71 -9.56
C GLN A 75 -30.83 -18.19 -8.68
N ALA A 76 -29.77 -17.64 -9.28
CA ALA A 76 -28.71 -17.00 -8.50
C ALA A 76 -29.23 -15.70 -7.85
N TYR A 77 -28.79 -15.40 -6.64
CA TYR A 77 -29.03 -14.12 -5.99
C TYR A 77 -27.73 -13.52 -5.45
N LEU A 78 -27.63 -12.19 -5.48
CA LEU A 78 -26.54 -11.39 -4.90
C LEU A 78 -27.14 -10.41 -3.89
N VAL A 79 -26.57 -10.37 -2.69
CA VAL A 79 -26.96 -9.45 -1.62
C VAL A 79 -25.86 -8.41 -1.44
N THR A 80 -26.25 -7.14 -1.53
CA THR A 80 -25.37 -6.00 -1.37
C THR A 80 -25.91 -5.02 -0.32
N GLU A 81 -25.07 -4.06 0.06
CA GLU A 81 -25.43 -2.91 0.86
C GLU A 81 -26.67 -2.20 0.31
N MET A 82 -27.65 -1.97 1.18
CA MET A 82 -28.77 -1.09 0.87
C MET A 82 -28.29 0.36 0.98
N VAL A 83 -28.13 1.03 -0.15
CA VAL A 83 -27.81 2.46 -0.18
C VAL A 83 -29.12 3.25 -0.12
N GLU A 84 -29.39 3.85 1.04
CA GLU A 84 -30.50 4.80 1.20
C GLU A 84 -30.02 6.19 0.77
N GLY A 85 -30.63 6.73 -0.28
CA GLY A 85 -30.08 7.90 -0.99
C GLY A 85 -30.91 8.35 -2.19
N LYS A 86 -30.53 9.49 -2.74
CA LYS A 86 -31.13 10.06 -3.95
C LYS A 86 -30.39 9.56 -5.19
N ASP A 87 -31.10 9.45 -6.30
CA ASP A 87 -30.48 9.17 -7.59
C ASP A 87 -29.53 10.30 -8.01
N PHE A 88 -28.42 9.96 -8.66
CA PHE A 88 -27.40 10.93 -9.05
C PHE A 88 -27.94 12.06 -9.93
N LEU A 89 -28.90 11.74 -10.81
CA LEU A 89 -29.51 12.66 -11.76
C LEU A 89 -30.33 13.75 -11.05
N SER A 90 -31.16 13.39 -10.06
CA SER A 90 -31.99 14.33 -9.31
C SER A 90 -31.19 15.28 -8.43
N VAL A 91 -30.08 14.80 -7.86
CA VAL A 91 -29.17 15.63 -7.05
C VAL A 91 -28.45 16.64 -7.94
N LEU A 92 -27.80 16.18 -9.01
CA LEU A 92 -26.98 17.03 -9.85
C LEU A 92 -27.76 18.11 -10.62
N ARG A 93 -29.06 17.94 -10.88
CA ARG A 93 -29.89 19.00 -11.49
C ARG A 93 -30.05 20.21 -10.59
N ASN A 94 -30.04 20.00 -9.27
CA ASN A 94 -30.30 21.04 -8.27
C ASN A 94 -29.03 21.50 -7.52
N SER A 95 -27.89 20.85 -7.76
CA SER A 95 -26.61 21.18 -7.12
C SER A 95 -25.91 22.39 -7.75
N SER A 96 -25.15 23.11 -6.93
CA SER A 96 -24.23 24.17 -7.38
C SER A 96 -23.12 23.61 -8.27
N PHE A 97 -22.52 24.46 -9.11
CA PHE A 97 -21.39 24.07 -9.97
C PHE A 97 -20.26 23.34 -9.20
N LYS A 98 -19.89 23.86 -8.02
CA LYS A 98 -18.83 23.26 -7.19
C LYS A 98 -19.22 21.90 -6.63
N GLU A 99 -20.48 21.69 -6.25
CA GLU A 99 -20.97 20.39 -5.79
C GLU A 99 -20.98 19.37 -6.93
N LYS A 100 -21.41 19.76 -8.13
CA LYS A 100 -21.33 18.89 -9.32
C LYS A 100 -19.88 18.48 -9.58
N ALA A 101 -18.96 19.45 -9.61
CA ALA A 101 -17.54 19.19 -9.81
C ALA A 101 -16.94 18.29 -8.72
N ARG A 102 -17.36 18.46 -7.46
CA ARG A 102 -16.92 17.61 -6.34
C ARG A 102 -17.39 16.17 -6.51
N LEU A 103 -18.64 15.93 -6.88
CA LEU A 103 -19.16 14.59 -7.11
C LEU A 103 -18.44 13.88 -8.26
N PHE A 104 -18.22 14.58 -9.37
CA PHE A 104 -17.44 14.07 -10.50
C PHE A 104 -15.98 13.76 -10.12
N LEU A 105 -15.35 14.60 -9.29
CA LEU A 105 -14.01 14.36 -8.75
C LEU A 105 -13.96 13.04 -7.96
N HIS A 106 -14.93 12.77 -7.08
CA HIS A 106 -14.98 11.50 -6.35
C HIS A 106 -15.27 10.31 -7.25
N LEU A 107 -16.06 10.49 -8.32
CA LEU A 107 -16.31 9.45 -9.29
C LEU A 107 -15.02 9.11 -10.08
N ALA A 108 -14.25 10.11 -10.48
CA ALA A 108 -12.96 9.92 -11.15
C ALA A 108 -11.95 9.16 -10.26
N LEU A 109 -11.91 9.46 -8.96
CA LEU A 109 -11.08 8.72 -8.00
C LEU A 109 -11.55 7.28 -7.80
N THR A 110 -12.86 7.05 -7.84
CA THR A 110 -13.43 5.70 -7.76
C THR A 110 -13.09 4.87 -9.00
N LEU A 111 -13.11 5.48 -10.19
CA LEU A 111 -12.64 4.85 -11.42
C LEU A 111 -11.14 4.56 -11.38
N ASP A 112 -10.32 5.49 -10.87
CA ASP A 112 -8.87 5.26 -10.70
C ASP A 112 -8.60 4.00 -9.84
N TYR A 113 -9.36 3.85 -8.75
CA TYR A 113 -9.31 2.65 -7.93
C TYR A 113 -9.68 1.40 -8.72
N LEU A 114 -10.83 1.37 -9.40
CA LEU A 114 -11.27 0.23 -10.21
C LEU A 114 -10.22 -0.16 -11.26
N HIS A 115 -9.73 0.82 -12.00
CA HIS A 115 -8.76 0.63 -13.07
C HIS A 115 -7.42 0.13 -12.54
N SER A 116 -7.00 0.59 -11.34
CA SER A 116 -5.80 0.09 -10.67
C SER A 116 -5.89 -1.39 -10.27
N GLN A 117 -7.11 -1.90 -10.06
CA GLN A 117 -7.37 -3.33 -9.83
C GLN A 117 -7.50 -4.13 -11.14
N GLY A 118 -7.28 -3.48 -12.29
CA GLY A 118 -7.44 -4.08 -13.61
C GLY A 118 -8.90 -4.36 -13.98
N ILE A 119 -9.84 -3.63 -13.37
CA ILE A 119 -11.29 -3.75 -13.60
C ILE A 119 -11.79 -2.52 -14.34
N ALA A 120 -12.58 -2.73 -15.41
CA ALA A 120 -13.32 -1.68 -16.10
C ALA A 120 -14.83 -1.83 -15.79
N HIS A 121 -15.53 -0.72 -15.60
CA HIS A 121 -16.95 -0.71 -15.23
C HIS A 121 -17.87 -0.96 -16.44
N LEU A 122 -17.56 -0.33 -17.58
CA LEU A 122 -18.15 -0.48 -18.92
C LEU A 122 -19.63 -0.13 -19.09
N ASP A 123 -20.38 0.11 -18.02
CA ASP A 123 -21.74 0.68 -18.09
C ASP A 123 -21.94 1.83 -17.10
N LEU A 124 -21.00 2.78 -17.14
CA LEU A 124 -21.08 3.96 -16.28
C LEU A 124 -22.17 4.90 -16.81
N LYS A 125 -23.18 5.17 -15.95
CA LYS A 125 -24.31 6.05 -16.25
C LYS A 125 -24.95 6.60 -14.96
N PRO A 126 -25.74 7.68 -15.03
CA PRO A 126 -26.31 8.31 -13.84
C PRO A 126 -27.13 7.36 -12.96
N GLN A 127 -27.86 6.40 -13.55
CA GLN A 127 -28.70 5.45 -12.81
C GLN A 127 -27.89 4.47 -11.94
N HIS A 128 -26.59 4.31 -12.21
CA HIS A 128 -25.70 3.40 -11.49
C HIS A 128 -24.93 4.09 -10.36
N VAL A 129 -25.20 5.38 -10.14
CA VAL A 129 -24.61 6.17 -9.06
C VAL A 129 -25.73 6.62 -8.14
N LEU A 130 -25.55 6.44 -6.83
CA LEU A 130 -26.44 6.96 -5.79
C LEU A 130 -25.69 7.94 -4.88
N ILE A 131 -26.41 8.93 -4.37
CA ILE A 131 -25.90 9.85 -3.35
C ILE A 131 -26.51 9.43 -2.00
N PRO A 132 -25.72 8.86 -1.07
CA PRO A 132 -26.21 8.46 0.24
C PRO A 132 -26.74 9.66 1.04
N GLU A 133 -27.77 9.46 1.86
CA GLU A 133 -28.29 10.53 2.75
C GLU A 133 -27.25 10.94 3.80
N ASP A 134 -26.41 10.01 4.27
CA ASP A 134 -25.27 10.27 5.14
C ASP A 134 -23.97 10.29 4.32
N ALA A 135 -23.58 11.48 3.85
CA ALA A 135 -22.49 11.66 2.89
C ALA A 135 -21.09 11.30 3.44
N GLY A 136 -20.93 11.18 4.76
CA GLY A 136 -19.72 10.72 5.47
C GLY A 136 -18.39 10.79 4.70
N LEU A 137 -17.75 9.63 4.49
CA LEU A 137 -16.58 9.46 3.61
C LEU A 137 -16.96 8.97 2.19
N SER A 138 -18.25 8.82 1.92
CA SER A 138 -18.79 8.21 0.69
C SER A 138 -19.77 9.18 0.03
N PRO A 139 -19.27 10.25 -0.62
CA PRO A 139 -20.12 11.26 -1.23
C PRO A 139 -20.98 10.74 -2.39
N LEU A 140 -20.66 9.55 -2.92
CA LEU A 140 -21.45 8.80 -3.88
C LEU A 140 -21.20 7.30 -3.73
N LYS A 141 -22.07 6.46 -4.30
CA LYS A 141 -21.92 5.00 -4.38
C LYS A 141 -22.19 4.50 -5.80
N LEU A 142 -21.25 3.76 -6.39
CA LEU A 142 -21.48 2.93 -7.57
C LEU A 142 -22.16 1.61 -7.15
N ILE A 143 -23.30 1.30 -7.77
CA ILE A 143 -24.19 0.22 -7.30
C ILE A 143 -24.41 -0.95 -8.26
N ASP A 144 -24.10 -0.81 -9.56
CA ASP A 144 -24.32 -1.88 -10.55
C ASP A 144 -23.03 -2.24 -11.28
N PHE A 145 -22.63 -3.51 -11.19
CA PHE A 145 -21.40 -4.03 -11.78
C PHE A 145 -21.67 -5.16 -12.77
N GLY A 146 -22.91 -5.31 -13.27
CA GLY A 146 -23.29 -6.42 -14.14
C GLY A 146 -22.47 -6.55 -15.43
N LEU A 147 -21.94 -5.43 -15.94
CA LEU A 147 -21.08 -5.36 -17.13
C LEU A 147 -19.59 -5.12 -16.80
N ALA A 148 -19.22 -5.05 -15.53
CA ALA A 148 -17.84 -4.86 -15.14
C ALA A 148 -17.00 -6.10 -15.52
N MET A 149 -15.74 -5.87 -15.90
CA MET A 149 -14.84 -6.93 -16.34
C MET A 149 -13.39 -6.73 -15.87
N SER A 150 -12.71 -7.83 -15.55
CA SER A 150 -11.28 -7.87 -15.20
C SER A 150 -10.42 -8.20 -16.43
N LYS A 151 -9.22 -7.61 -16.53
CA LYS A 151 -8.22 -7.83 -17.61
C LYS A 151 -8.81 -7.68 -19.01
N VAL A 152 -9.02 -6.44 -19.44
CA VAL A 152 -9.72 -6.14 -20.71
C VAL A 152 -8.81 -6.33 -21.94
N LYS A 153 -9.09 -7.36 -22.74
CA LYS A 153 -8.91 -7.40 -24.21
C LYS A 153 -10.10 -8.17 -24.78
N ILE A 154 -11.26 -7.54 -24.86
CA ILE A 154 -12.49 -8.18 -25.33
C ILE A 154 -12.70 -7.79 -26.79
N ARG A 155 -12.95 -8.79 -27.64
CA ARG A 155 -13.66 -8.65 -28.91
C ARG A 155 -15.06 -9.21 -28.72
N GLY A 156 -16.09 -8.42 -29.05
CA GLY A 156 -17.46 -8.88 -29.17
C GLY A 156 -18.25 -8.96 -27.86
N LEU A 157 -18.91 -7.86 -27.51
CA LEU A 157 -20.29 -7.80 -26.99
C LEU A 157 -20.68 -6.31 -26.94
N PRO A 158 -21.66 -5.83 -27.71
CA PRO A 158 -22.20 -4.48 -27.53
C PRO A 158 -23.07 -4.50 -26.28
N ALA A 159 -22.44 -4.34 -25.12
CA ALA A 159 -23.11 -4.28 -23.84
C ALA A 159 -22.79 -2.94 -23.18
N GLY A 160 -23.83 -2.17 -22.85
CA GLY A 160 -23.75 -0.83 -22.29
C GLY A 160 -24.89 0.05 -22.82
N THR A 161 -25.07 1.21 -22.22
CA THR A 161 -26.14 2.14 -22.61
C THR A 161 -25.71 2.95 -23.84
N LEU A 162 -26.45 2.84 -24.94
CA LEU A 162 -26.06 3.40 -26.25
C LEU A 162 -25.65 4.88 -26.20
N GLN A 163 -26.33 5.68 -25.38
CA GLN A 163 -26.09 7.13 -25.22
C GLN A 163 -24.75 7.48 -24.56
N THR A 164 -24.15 6.57 -23.78
CA THR A 164 -22.87 6.81 -23.08
C THR A 164 -21.74 5.93 -23.59
N MET A 165 -22.03 5.04 -24.54
CA MET A 165 -21.11 4.00 -25.00
C MET A 165 -19.92 4.59 -25.76
N ALA A 166 -18.73 4.07 -25.46
CA ALA A 166 -17.51 4.52 -26.13
C ALA A 166 -17.43 4.04 -27.60
N PRO A 167 -16.80 4.82 -28.51
CA PRO A 167 -16.68 4.48 -29.93
C PRO A 167 -16.10 3.09 -30.20
N GLU A 168 -15.10 2.68 -29.42
CA GLU A 168 -14.44 1.38 -29.56
C GLU A 168 -15.34 0.20 -29.14
N MET A 169 -16.32 0.43 -28.25
CA MET A 169 -17.33 -0.56 -27.88
C MET A 169 -18.33 -0.77 -29.03
N LEU A 170 -18.67 0.30 -29.75
CA LEU A 170 -19.52 0.26 -30.94
C LEU A 170 -18.82 -0.40 -32.15
N LYS A 171 -17.50 -0.15 -32.33
CA LYS A 171 -16.70 -0.73 -33.43
C LYS A 171 -16.31 -2.21 -33.22
N GLN A 172 -16.72 -2.83 -32.11
CA GLN A 172 -16.25 -4.16 -31.67
C GLN A 172 -14.71 -4.26 -31.61
N GLY A 173 -14.04 -3.13 -31.31
CA GLY A 173 -12.59 -3.03 -31.18
C GLY A 173 -12.07 -3.58 -29.86
N LYS A 174 -10.76 -3.43 -29.60
CA LYS A 174 -10.20 -3.70 -28.27
C LYS A 174 -10.70 -2.62 -27.32
N VAL A 175 -11.62 -2.98 -26.43
CA VAL A 175 -12.09 -2.13 -25.33
C VAL A 175 -11.09 -2.25 -24.18
N ASP A 176 -10.85 -1.16 -23.44
CA ASP A 176 -10.15 -1.17 -22.16
C ASP A 176 -10.81 -0.20 -21.17
N ALA A 177 -10.20 -0.03 -19.99
CA ALA A 177 -10.72 0.80 -18.91
C ALA A 177 -10.99 2.27 -19.32
N ARG A 178 -10.36 2.76 -20.40
CA ARG A 178 -10.55 4.13 -20.89
C ARG A 178 -11.90 4.34 -21.58
N ALA A 179 -12.67 3.29 -21.82
CA ALA A 179 -14.08 3.39 -22.18
C ALA A 179 -14.93 4.02 -21.06
N ASP A 180 -14.55 3.82 -19.79
CA ASP A 180 -15.23 4.42 -18.65
C ASP A 180 -15.05 5.95 -18.63
N PHE A 181 -13.87 6.44 -19.03
CA PHE A 181 -13.62 7.88 -19.13
C PHE A 181 -14.45 8.55 -20.23
N TYR A 182 -14.75 7.83 -21.32
CA TYR A 182 -15.67 8.34 -22.34
C TYR A 182 -17.08 8.47 -21.78
N SER A 183 -17.60 7.43 -21.11
CA SER A 183 -18.91 7.44 -20.45
C SER A 183 -19.00 8.56 -19.41
N TYR A 184 -17.93 8.74 -18.63
CA TYR A 184 -17.78 9.83 -17.66
C TYR A 184 -17.84 11.21 -18.33
N GLY A 185 -17.20 11.39 -19.48
CA GLY A 185 -17.25 12.63 -20.27
C GLY A 185 -18.65 12.95 -20.78
N VAL A 186 -19.40 11.95 -21.26
CA VAL A 186 -20.80 12.12 -21.68
C VAL A 186 -21.67 12.57 -20.51
N MET A 187 -21.50 11.94 -19.34
CA MET A 187 -22.21 12.35 -18.13
C MET A 187 -21.87 13.80 -17.76
N MET A 188 -20.59 14.17 -17.72
CA MET A 188 -20.21 15.56 -17.42
C MET A 188 -20.84 16.56 -18.39
N ALA A 189 -20.85 16.25 -19.69
CA ALA A 189 -21.49 17.09 -20.70
C ALA A 189 -22.97 17.32 -20.39
N GLU A 190 -23.72 16.23 -20.12
CA GLU A 190 -25.15 16.28 -19.76
C GLU A 190 -25.39 17.18 -18.54
N PHE A 191 -24.56 17.08 -17.51
CA PHE A 191 -24.81 17.76 -16.23
C PHE A 191 -24.33 19.20 -16.15
N PHE A 192 -23.23 19.53 -16.82
CA PHE A 192 -22.72 20.91 -16.85
C PHE A 192 -23.47 21.74 -17.88
N TYR A 193 -23.77 21.19 -19.06
CA TYR A 193 -24.41 21.94 -20.15
C TYR A 193 -25.93 21.68 -20.29
N GLY A 194 -26.47 20.70 -19.58
CA GLY A 194 -27.91 20.38 -19.62
C GLY A 194 -28.36 19.68 -20.92
N ILE A 195 -27.42 19.30 -21.79
CA ILE A 195 -27.68 18.61 -23.05
C ILE A 195 -26.72 17.44 -23.23
N PHE A 196 -27.16 16.41 -23.95
CA PHE A 196 -26.24 15.39 -24.44
C PHE A 196 -25.26 16.00 -25.46
N PRO A 197 -24.00 15.55 -25.47
CA PRO A 197 -22.99 16.09 -26.40
C PRO A 197 -23.29 15.76 -27.86
N TYR A 198 -24.16 14.78 -28.13
CA TYR A 198 -24.60 14.38 -29.47
C TYR A 198 -26.13 14.44 -29.52
N GLN A 199 -26.68 15.30 -30.37
CA GLN A 199 -28.12 15.41 -30.59
C GLN A 199 -28.53 14.53 -31.77
N ALA A 200 -29.29 13.47 -31.49
CA ALA A 200 -29.69 12.49 -32.49
C ALA A 200 -31.14 12.04 -32.25
N ARG A 201 -31.87 11.76 -33.32
CA ARG A 201 -33.29 11.37 -33.32
C ARG A 201 -33.51 9.88 -33.56
N SER A 202 -32.47 9.17 -33.99
CA SER A 202 -32.49 7.72 -34.26
C SER A 202 -31.29 7.02 -33.61
N VAL A 203 -31.39 5.69 -33.47
CA VAL A 203 -30.30 4.85 -32.92
C VAL A 203 -29.06 4.91 -33.83
N GLU A 204 -29.28 4.94 -35.13
CA GLU A 204 -28.27 5.03 -36.17
C GLU A 204 -27.51 6.36 -36.10
N GLU A 205 -28.23 7.47 -35.88
CA GLU A 205 -27.63 8.79 -35.67
C GLU A 205 -26.79 8.85 -34.38
N ILE A 206 -27.25 8.24 -33.28
CA ILE A 206 -26.48 8.17 -32.03
C ILE A 206 -25.15 7.41 -32.27
N ILE A 207 -25.22 6.25 -32.94
CA ILE A 207 -24.03 5.46 -33.27
C ILE A 207 -23.08 6.26 -34.16
N HIS A 208 -23.61 6.88 -35.22
CA HIS A 208 -22.82 7.71 -36.13
C HIS A 208 -22.11 8.85 -35.39
N ALA A 209 -22.83 9.57 -34.53
CA ALA A 209 -22.30 10.70 -33.79
C ALA A 209 -21.19 10.29 -32.81
N HIS A 210 -21.38 9.20 -32.05
CA HIS A 210 -20.32 8.67 -31.19
C HIS A 210 -19.09 8.24 -32.00
N LEU A 211 -19.23 7.72 -33.21
CA LEU A 211 -18.10 7.24 -34.00
C LEU A 211 -17.33 8.35 -34.74
N TYR A 212 -18.02 9.40 -35.20
CA TYR A 212 -17.49 10.31 -36.21
C TYR A 212 -17.71 11.81 -35.94
N GLU A 213 -18.70 12.19 -35.13
CA GLU A 213 -19.03 13.61 -34.93
C GLU A 213 -18.32 14.19 -33.69
N GLU A 214 -18.06 15.49 -33.76
CA GLU A 214 -17.53 16.26 -32.63
C GLU A 214 -18.66 16.62 -31.65
N PRO A 215 -18.39 16.60 -30.33
CA PRO A 215 -19.41 16.91 -29.33
C PRO A 215 -19.80 18.40 -29.37
N ILE A 216 -21.10 18.66 -29.31
CA ILE A 216 -21.67 20.01 -29.37
C ILE A 216 -21.93 20.51 -27.95
N PHE A 217 -21.43 21.70 -27.64
CA PHE A 217 -21.68 22.39 -26.36
C PHE A 217 -22.27 23.77 -26.63
N PRO A 218 -23.31 24.19 -25.89
CA PRO A 218 -23.81 25.55 -25.97
C PRO A 218 -22.79 26.50 -25.34
N ASP A 219 -22.65 27.69 -25.92
CA ASP A 219 -21.77 28.72 -25.35
C ASP A 219 -22.32 29.17 -24.00
N SER A 220 -21.61 28.81 -22.94
CA SER A 220 -21.99 29.12 -21.56
C SER A 220 -20.88 29.89 -20.87
N LYS A 221 -21.12 31.18 -20.58
CA LYS A 221 -20.18 32.03 -19.82
C LYS A 221 -20.01 31.61 -18.36
N SER A 222 -20.86 30.72 -17.85
CA SER A 222 -20.86 30.27 -16.44
C SER A 222 -20.04 29.01 -16.18
N ILE A 223 -19.56 28.33 -17.22
CA ILE A 223 -18.75 27.12 -17.12
C ILE A 223 -17.31 27.47 -17.53
N PRO A 224 -16.30 27.23 -16.67
CA PRO A 224 -14.90 27.50 -17.01
C PRO A 224 -14.45 26.73 -18.26
N GLN A 225 -13.62 27.36 -19.09
CA GLN A 225 -13.12 26.76 -20.33
C GLN A 225 -12.32 25.48 -20.05
N GLU A 226 -11.66 25.41 -18.90
CA GLU A 226 -10.92 24.26 -18.42
C GLU A 226 -11.82 23.03 -18.23
N ILE A 227 -13.07 23.21 -17.77
CA ILE A 227 -14.05 22.12 -17.66
C ILE A 227 -14.43 21.59 -19.04
N ARG A 228 -14.58 22.48 -20.02
CA ARG A 228 -14.84 22.08 -21.42
C ARG A 228 -13.67 21.25 -21.97
N SER A 229 -12.44 21.67 -21.71
CA SER A 229 -11.24 20.94 -22.13
C SER A 229 -11.15 19.54 -21.50
N ILE A 230 -11.48 19.41 -20.21
CA ILE A 230 -11.52 18.10 -19.51
C ILE A 230 -12.56 17.18 -20.16
N ILE A 231 -13.78 17.69 -20.42
CA ILE A 231 -14.85 16.92 -21.05
C ILE A 231 -14.43 16.45 -22.45
N LEU A 232 -13.82 17.33 -23.26
CA LEU A 232 -13.30 16.99 -24.58
C LEU A 232 -12.22 15.90 -24.52
N ALA A 233 -11.29 16.00 -23.57
CA ALA A 233 -10.25 14.99 -23.36
C ALA A 233 -10.84 13.62 -22.95
N CYS A 234 -11.93 13.60 -22.20
CA CYS A 234 -12.69 12.38 -21.92
C CYS A 234 -13.39 11.81 -23.17
N LEU A 235 -13.93 12.69 -24.03
CA LEU A 235 -14.69 12.33 -25.24
C LEU A 235 -13.83 12.07 -26.49
N GLU A 236 -12.50 12.08 -26.36
CA GLU A 236 -11.57 11.78 -27.45
C GLU A 236 -11.89 10.44 -28.13
N LYS A 237 -11.96 10.40 -29.46
CA LYS A 237 -12.41 9.18 -30.17
C LYS A 237 -11.36 8.06 -30.10
N ASN A 238 -10.09 8.42 -30.02
CA ASN A 238 -8.99 7.48 -29.86
C ASN A 238 -8.69 7.25 -28.36
N PRO A 239 -8.88 6.02 -27.81
CA PRO A 239 -8.61 5.75 -26.40
C PRO A 239 -7.18 6.09 -25.96
N ALA A 240 -6.19 6.01 -26.86
CA ALA A 240 -4.80 6.37 -26.56
C ALA A 240 -4.58 7.88 -26.33
N LYS A 241 -5.52 8.72 -26.78
CA LYS A 241 -5.49 10.18 -26.58
C LYS A 241 -6.41 10.66 -25.45
N ARG A 242 -7.24 9.78 -24.88
CA ARG A 242 -8.09 10.09 -23.73
C ARG A 242 -7.26 10.28 -22.45
N MET A 243 -7.94 10.69 -21.39
CA MET A 243 -7.45 10.54 -20.02
C MET A 243 -6.94 9.12 -19.76
N GLN A 244 -5.73 9.01 -19.22
CA GLN A 244 -5.09 7.71 -18.95
C GLN A 244 -5.31 7.25 -17.51
N ARG A 245 -5.51 8.17 -16.55
CA ARG A 245 -5.74 7.85 -15.13
C ARG A 245 -6.83 8.72 -14.51
N GLY A 246 -7.64 8.12 -13.64
CA GLY A 246 -8.70 8.83 -12.93
C GLY A 246 -8.15 9.82 -11.90
N LEU A 247 -6.97 9.56 -11.33
CA LEU A 247 -6.29 10.50 -10.44
C LEU A 247 -5.87 11.80 -11.14
N GLU A 248 -5.44 11.72 -12.40
CA GLU A 248 -5.07 12.90 -13.21
C GLU A 248 -6.32 13.73 -13.53
N LEU A 249 -7.37 13.05 -13.99
CA LEU A 249 -8.68 13.65 -14.23
C LEU A 249 -9.24 14.35 -12.97
N ALA A 250 -9.12 13.73 -11.80
CA ALA A 250 -9.53 14.32 -10.53
C ALA A 250 -8.70 15.56 -10.15
N LYS A 251 -7.38 15.57 -10.43
CA LYS A 251 -6.51 16.74 -10.20
C LYS A 251 -6.88 17.91 -11.09
N GLU A 252 -7.08 17.66 -12.37
CA GLU A 252 -7.48 18.69 -13.32
C GLU A 252 -8.85 19.27 -12.96
N LEU A 253 -9.81 18.43 -12.58
CA LEU A 253 -11.13 18.88 -12.15
C LEU A 253 -11.07 19.67 -10.84
N ASN A 254 -10.23 19.26 -9.88
CA ASN A 254 -10.03 19.98 -8.62
C ASN A 254 -9.50 21.40 -8.87
N LEU A 255 -8.54 21.54 -9.79
CA LEU A 255 -7.96 22.83 -10.17
C LEU A 255 -8.97 23.69 -10.96
N ALA A 256 -9.56 23.13 -12.02
CA ALA A 256 -10.49 23.83 -12.93
C ALA A 256 -11.74 24.36 -12.22
N ALA A 257 -12.25 23.62 -11.23
CA ALA A 257 -13.42 24.03 -10.45
C ALA A 257 -13.07 24.85 -9.19
N GLY A 258 -11.78 25.13 -8.95
CA GLY A 258 -11.33 25.86 -7.76
C GLY A 258 -11.68 25.14 -6.45
N LEU A 259 -11.69 23.80 -6.49
CA LEU A 259 -11.95 22.95 -5.33
C LEU A 259 -10.65 22.87 -4.51
N LYS A 260 -10.78 22.98 -3.18
CA LYS A 260 -9.64 22.84 -2.24
C LYS A 260 -9.61 21.43 -1.65
N GLU A 261 -9.99 20.42 -2.43
CA GLU A 261 -10.00 19.03 -1.96
C GLU A 261 -8.57 18.52 -1.80
N ASN A 262 -8.31 17.87 -0.66
CA ASN A 262 -7.02 17.25 -0.41
C ASN A 262 -6.98 15.87 -1.06
N LEU A 263 -6.56 15.80 -2.32
CA LEU A 263 -6.47 14.56 -3.10
C LEU A 263 -5.48 13.53 -2.51
N SER A 264 -4.53 13.97 -1.67
CA SER A 264 -3.62 13.04 -0.98
C SER A 264 -4.34 12.15 0.03
N SER A 265 -5.48 12.61 0.58
CA SER A 265 -6.34 11.80 1.46
C SER A 265 -7.09 10.68 0.72
N PHE A 266 -7.28 10.79 -0.60
CA PHE A 266 -7.84 9.71 -1.43
C PHE A 266 -6.77 8.72 -1.90
N GLY A 267 -5.53 9.18 -2.11
CA GLY A 267 -4.37 8.30 -2.28
C GLY A 267 -4.12 7.39 -1.06
N VAL A 268 -4.62 7.76 0.12
CA VAL A 268 -4.61 6.90 1.32
C VAL A 268 -5.46 5.63 1.12
N PHE A 269 -6.45 5.59 0.22
CA PHE A 269 -7.19 4.35 -0.08
C PHE A 269 -6.36 3.31 -0.84
N GLN A 270 -5.37 3.74 -1.64
CA GLN A 270 -4.34 2.84 -2.19
C GLN A 270 -3.31 2.43 -1.12
N GLY A 271 -3.22 3.13 0.02
CA GLY A 271 -2.40 2.75 1.19
C GLY A 271 -3.14 1.93 2.26
N LEU A 272 -4.48 2.01 2.31
CA LEU A 272 -5.37 1.31 3.24
C LEU A 272 -5.59 -0.18 2.91
N HIS A 273 -4.90 -0.70 1.86
CA HIS A 273 -4.95 -2.08 1.37
C HIS A 273 -4.66 -3.18 2.40
N ARG A 274 -4.17 -2.83 3.60
CA ARG A 274 -3.93 -3.79 4.69
C ARG A 274 -5.05 -3.79 5.75
N ASP A 275 -5.60 -2.64 6.11
CA ASP A 275 -6.42 -2.48 7.33
C ASP A 275 -7.93 -2.59 7.06
N GLN A 276 -8.38 -2.26 5.86
CA GLN A 276 -9.80 -2.23 5.51
C GLN A 276 -10.32 -3.55 4.91
N PHE A 277 -9.47 -4.32 4.22
CA PHE A 277 -9.76 -5.71 3.87
C PHE A 277 -10.04 -6.56 5.13
N VAL A 278 -9.37 -6.24 6.23
CA VAL A 278 -9.54 -6.89 7.55
C VAL A 278 -10.87 -6.51 8.21
N TYR A 279 -11.45 -5.36 7.89
CA TYR A 279 -12.76 -4.93 8.39
C TYR A 279 -13.91 -5.68 7.67
N GLY A 280 -13.83 -5.82 6.34
CA GLY A 280 -14.77 -6.65 5.55
C GLY A 280 -14.69 -8.14 5.90
N LEU A 281 -13.48 -8.68 6.08
CA LEU A 281 -13.29 -10.06 6.56
C LEU A 281 -13.70 -10.25 8.03
N LYS A 282 -13.51 -9.24 8.90
CA LYS A 282 -14.01 -9.25 10.30
C LYS A 282 -15.53 -9.30 10.40
N LYS A 283 -16.23 -8.65 9.48
CA LYS A 283 -17.69 -8.68 9.37
C LYS A 283 -18.15 -10.06 8.90
N TYR A 284 -17.56 -10.57 7.82
CA TYR A 284 -17.86 -11.88 7.24
C TYR A 284 -17.52 -13.08 8.17
N LEU A 285 -16.41 -13.00 8.92
CA LEU A 285 -16.03 -14.03 9.90
C LEU A 285 -16.67 -13.81 11.28
N GLY A 286 -17.15 -12.59 11.58
CA GLY A 286 -18.02 -12.33 12.72
C GLY A 286 -19.37 -13.05 12.57
N ASP A 287 -19.86 -13.15 11.34
CA ASP A 287 -21.07 -13.89 11.00
C ASP A 287 -20.83 -15.42 11.01
N MET A 288 -19.61 -15.89 10.69
CA MET A 288 -19.18 -17.28 10.94
C MET A 288 -19.06 -17.61 12.44
N ASP A 289 -18.53 -16.71 13.27
CA ASP A 289 -18.45 -16.91 14.72
C ASP A 289 -19.84 -16.93 15.35
N LYS A 290 -20.79 -16.12 14.87
CA LYS A 290 -22.22 -16.21 15.25
C LYS A 290 -22.83 -17.56 14.84
N ALA A 291 -22.46 -18.12 13.69
CA ALA A 291 -22.90 -19.45 13.26
C ALA A 291 -22.26 -20.59 14.07
N LEU A 292 -21.03 -20.39 14.57
CA LEU A 292 -20.30 -21.35 15.41
C LEU A 292 -20.67 -21.25 16.90
N SER A 293 -21.21 -20.12 17.38
CA SER A 293 -21.66 -19.93 18.76
C SER A 293 -23.03 -20.56 19.07
N PHE A 294 -23.79 -21.02 18.07
CA PHE A 294 -25.04 -21.78 18.25
C PHE A 294 -24.77 -23.26 18.56
N LYS A 295 -23.92 -23.53 19.55
CA LYS A 295 -23.54 -24.88 19.98
C LYS A 295 -24.52 -25.53 20.97
N GLU A 296 -25.65 -24.88 21.26
CA GLU A 296 -26.62 -25.33 22.28
C GLU A 296 -27.92 -25.95 21.73
N LEU A 297 -28.06 -26.13 20.41
CA LEU A 297 -29.21 -26.83 19.83
C LEU A 297 -28.73 -28.14 19.18
N GLY A 298 -29.22 -29.25 19.73
CA GLY A 298 -28.76 -30.62 19.47
C GLY A 298 -28.88 -31.13 18.01
N PRO A 299 -28.45 -32.37 17.76
CA PRO A 299 -28.04 -32.87 16.43
C PRO A 299 -29.15 -33.01 15.37
N ASP A 300 -30.41 -32.76 15.69
CA ASP A 300 -31.55 -33.16 14.85
C ASP A 300 -32.15 -32.08 13.94
N SER A 301 -31.50 -30.92 13.80
CA SER A 301 -31.95 -29.94 12.80
C SER A 301 -31.31 -30.22 11.43
N GLY A 302 -32.14 -30.58 10.44
CA GLY A 302 -31.77 -30.76 9.02
C GLY A 302 -31.12 -29.55 8.32
N VAL A 303 -30.78 -28.51 9.09
CA VAL A 303 -30.04 -27.31 8.70
C VAL A 303 -28.54 -27.62 8.50
N TRP A 304 -27.97 -28.61 9.21
CA TRP A 304 -26.55 -28.97 9.08
C TRP A 304 -26.23 -29.62 7.73
N ALA A 305 -27.10 -30.48 7.19
CA ALA A 305 -26.88 -31.14 5.90
C ALA A 305 -26.96 -30.17 4.69
N GLN A 306 -27.75 -29.08 4.81
CA GLN A 306 -27.81 -28.04 3.78
C GLN A 306 -26.65 -27.03 3.89
N LYS A 307 -26.20 -26.67 5.10
CA LYS A 307 -25.05 -25.78 5.30
C LYS A 307 -23.70 -26.46 5.02
N PHE A 308 -23.58 -27.77 5.24
CA PHE A 308 -22.40 -28.54 4.78
C PHE A 308 -22.37 -28.71 3.26
N LYS A 309 -23.53 -28.82 2.59
CA LYS A 309 -23.60 -28.81 1.12
C LYS A 309 -23.16 -27.48 0.51
N ALA A 310 -23.39 -26.35 1.19
CA ALA A 310 -22.82 -25.06 0.77
C ALA A 310 -21.29 -25.07 0.88
N LEU A 311 -20.73 -25.62 1.96
CA LEU A 311 -19.28 -25.81 2.13
C LEU A 311 -18.67 -26.79 1.10
N GLU A 312 -19.37 -27.86 0.72
CA GLU A 312 -18.98 -28.74 -0.40
C GLU A 312 -19.07 -28.05 -1.76
N HIS A 313 -20.04 -27.14 -1.97
CA HIS A 313 -20.15 -26.35 -3.19
C HIS A 313 -18.99 -25.36 -3.33
N TYR A 314 -18.53 -24.77 -2.22
CA TYR A 314 -17.32 -23.95 -2.21
C TYR A 314 -16.04 -24.80 -2.34
N GLY A 315 -16.02 -26.01 -1.79
CA GLY A 315 -14.96 -27.00 -2.04
C GLY A 315 -14.83 -27.38 -3.53
N LYS A 316 -15.96 -27.55 -4.23
CA LYS A 316 -16.01 -27.76 -5.70
C LYS A 316 -15.61 -26.51 -6.48
N PHE A 317 -16.05 -25.33 -6.06
CA PHE A 317 -15.62 -24.04 -6.64
C PHE A 317 -14.10 -23.84 -6.54
N PHE A 318 -13.48 -24.24 -5.42
CA PHE A 318 -12.03 -24.24 -5.24
C PHE A 318 -11.31 -25.37 -6.02
N GLN A 319 -11.96 -26.51 -6.25
CA GLN A 319 -11.42 -27.57 -7.11
C GLN A 319 -11.50 -27.23 -8.61
N GLU A 320 -12.51 -26.50 -9.06
CA GLU A 320 -12.64 -26.05 -10.46
C GLU A 320 -11.78 -24.81 -10.77
N MET A 321 -11.53 -23.94 -9.78
CA MET A 321 -10.50 -22.88 -9.88
C MET A 321 -9.06 -23.45 -9.94
N LYS A 322 -8.87 -24.70 -9.48
CA LYS A 322 -7.59 -25.41 -9.49
C LYS A 322 -7.09 -25.75 -10.91
N SER A 323 -7.96 -25.67 -11.93
CA SER A 323 -7.58 -25.89 -13.33
C SER A 323 -7.10 -24.63 -14.06
N LEU A 324 -7.00 -23.48 -13.38
CA LEU A 324 -6.42 -22.23 -13.89
C LEU A 324 -5.07 -21.99 -13.18
N SER A 325 -3.98 -22.06 -13.93
CA SER A 325 -2.63 -22.37 -13.44
C SER A 325 -1.86 -21.25 -12.70
N GLN A 326 -0.89 -21.67 -11.88
CA GLN A 326 0.26 -20.96 -11.24
C GLN A 326 0.03 -19.81 -10.22
N GLU A 327 -1.18 -19.27 -10.01
CA GLU A 327 -1.41 -18.22 -8.98
C GLU A 327 -1.64 -18.74 -7.53
N GLU A 328 -1.54 -20.06 -7.30
CA GLU A 328 -1.92 -20.73 -6.02
C GLU A 328 -1.19 -20.22 -4.76
N THR A 329 0.09 -19.85 -4.82
CA THR A 329 0.86 -19.53 -3.60
C THR A 329 0.54 -18.14 -3.07
N GLY A 330 0.35 -17.16 -3.96
CA GLY A 330 0.10 -15.76 -3.55
C GLY A 330 -1.24 -15.58 -2.84
N LEU A 331 -2.30 -16.20 -3.37
CA LEU A 331 -3.64 -16.11 -2.79
C LEU A 331 -3.76 -16.91 -1.48
N LYS A 332 -3.17 -18.11 -1.42
CA LYS A 332 -3.11 -18.91 -0.17
C LYS A 332 -2.37 -18.15 0.93
N ASN A 333 -1.22 -17.58 0.62
CA ASN A 333 -0.44 -16.81 1.60
C ASN A 333 -1.19 -15.56 2.06
N ARG A 334 -1.90 -14.88 1.15
CA ARG A 334 -2.72 -13.73 1.50
C ARG A 334 -3.84 -14.12 2.47
N ILE A 335 -4.53 -15.24 2.22
CA ILE A 335 -5.57 -15.78 3.12
C ILE A 335 -4.96 -16.11 4.49
N HIS A 336 -3.81 -16.77 4.54
CA HIS A 336 -3.14 -17.08 5.80
C HIS A 336 -2.73 -15.81 6.57
N TYR A 337 -2.18 -14.80 5.90
CA TYR A 337 -1.85 -13.51 6.52
C TYR A 337 -3.07 -12.83 7.13
N LEU A 338 -4.21 -12.86 6.43
CA LEU A 338 -5.46 -12.26 6.93
C LEU A 338 -6.01 -13.02 8.13
N ARG A 339 -6.00 -14.36 8.08
CA ARG A 339 -6.34 -15.22 9.21
C ARG A 339 -5.43 -14.97 10.41
N ALA A 340 -4.13 -14.78 10.17
CA ALA A 340 -3.17 -14.44 11.22
C ALA A 340 -3.51 -13.09 11.86
N ARG A 341 -3.76 -12.06 11.04
CA ARG A 341 -4.08 -10.73 11.55
C ARG A 341 -5.36 -10.68 12.37
N MET A 342 -6.42 -11.35 11.92
CA MET A 342 -7.68 -11.43 12.66
C MET A 342 -7.53 -12.18 13.99
N ALA A 343 -6.72 -13.24 13.99
CA ALA A 343 -6.39 -13.96 15.20
C ALA A 343 -5.61 -13.07 16.17
N MET A 344 -4.61 -12.30 15.70
CA MET A 344 -3.90 -11.32 16.54
C MET A 344 -4.82 -10.26 17.15
N GLU A 345 -5.79 -9.75 16.40
CA GLU A 345 -6.76 -8.76 16.90
C GLU A 345 -7.72 -9.35 17.94
N LYS A 346 -8.04 -10.65 17.84
CA LYS A 346 -8.83 -11.38 18.84
C LYS A 346 -8.00 -11.87 20.03
N GLY A 347 -6.66 -11.76 19.96
CA GLY A 347 -5.72 -12.27 20.95
C GLY A 347 -5.35 -13.75 20.79
N ASP A 348 -5.72 -14.40 19.68
CA ASP A 348 -5.43 -15.81 19.39
C ASP A 348 -4.07 -15.99 18.69
N TYR A 349 -3.00 -15.70 19.43
CA TYR A 349 -1.64 -15.82 18.91
C TYR A 349 -1.21 -17.28 18.66
N GLN A 350 -1.87 -18.27 19.27
CA GLN A 350 -1.56 -19.70 19.06
C GLN A 350 -2.02 -20.15 17.67
N PHE A 351 -3.20 -19.72 17.24
CA PHE A 351 -3.67 -19.97 15.89
C PHE A 351 -2.74 -19.36 14.84
N VAL A 352 -2.20 -18.16 15.08
CA VAL A 352 -1.20 -17.54 14.18
C VAL A 352 0.01 -18.46 14.01
N SER A 353 0.54 -19.00 15.11
CA SER A 353 1.68 -19.93 15.09
C SER A 353 1.38 -21.25 14.35
N SER A 354 0.11 -21.62 14.17
CA SER A 354 -0.30 -22.84 13.45
C SER A 354 -0.39 -22.68 11.93
N LEU A 355 -0.32 -21.44 11.41
CA LEU A 355 -0.44 -21.19 9.98
C LEU A 355 0.86 -21.56 9.24
N PRO A 356 0.78 -22.04 7.98
CA PRO A 356 1.95 -22.45 7.22
C PRO A 356 2.77 -21.24 6.79
N GLN A 357 4.05 -21.18 7.19
CA GLN A 357 4.93 -20.07 6.84
C GLN A 357 5.27 -20.06 5.34
N ALA A 358 4.99 -18.94 4.66
CA ALA A 358 5.08 -18.93 3.19
C ALA A 358 5.53 -17.60 2.55
N ASP A 359 5.40 -16.45 3.23
CA ASP A 359 5.93 -15.16 2.75
C ASP A 359 6.33 -14.20 3.88
N ALA A 360 6.83 -13.03 3.49
CA ALA A 360 7.32 -12.01 4.42
C ALA A 360 6.22 -11.50 5.37
N ASP A 361 5.00 -11.33 4.86
CA ASP A 361 3.87 -10.77 5.60
C ASP A 361 3.40 -11.74 6.68
N LEU A 362 3.32 -13.03 6.34
CA LEU A 362 3.00 -14.08 7.29
C LEU A 362 4.14 -14.29 8.30
N SER A 363 5.41 -14.21 7.86
CA SER A 363 6.57 -14.27 8.75
C SER A 363 6.58 -13.11 9.77
N ILE A 364 6.17 -11.90 9.37
CA ILE A 364 5.95 -10.78 10.31
C ILE A 364 4.87 -11.15 11.33
N ALA A 365 3.75 -11.72 10.89
CA ALA A 365 2.65 -12.10 11.78
C ALA A 365 3.09 -13.18 12.79
N HIS A 366 3.83 -14.20 12.37
CA HIS A 366 4.46 -15.17 13.28
C HIS A 366 5.40 -14.46 14.27
N GLY A 367 6.28 -13.59 13.79
CA GLY A 367 7.21 -12.85 14.66
C GLY A 367 6.48 -12.06 15.75
N LEU A 368 5.41 -11.35 15.38
CA LEU A 368 4.58 -10.61 16.33
C LEU A 368 3.83 -11.53 17.30
N ALA A 369 3.26 -12.65 16.83
CA ALA A 369 2.62 -13.62 17.70
C ALA A 369 3.58 -14.20 18.75
N HIS A 370 4.79 -14.56 18.34
CA HIS A 370 5.84 -15.03 19.25
C HIS A 370 6.31 -13.90 20.19
N TYR A 371 6.38 -12.66 19.73
CA TYR A 371 6.69 -11.49 20.56
C TYR A 371 5.68 -11.35 21.71
N TYR A 372 4.37 -11.38 21.40
CA TYR A 372 3.30 -11.22 22.41
C TYR A 372 3.20 -12.44 23.35
N GLN A 373 3.58 -13.63 22.88
CA GLN A 373 3.72 -14.82 23.75
C GLN A 373 4.99 -14.80 24.62
N GLY A 374 5.87 -13.80 24.49
CA GLY A 374 7.14 -13.71 25.22
C GLY A 374 8.28 -14.58 24.68
N LYS A 375 8.13 -15.19 23.50
CA LYS A 375 9.13 -16.06 22.84
C LYS A 375 10.09 -15.22 21.97
N ARG A 376 11.02 -14.51 22.63
CA ARG A 376 11.90 -13.49 22.00
C ARG A 376 12.82 -14.02 20.90
N ALA A 377 13.46 -15.16 21.15
CA ALA A 377 14.39 -15.76 20.20
C ALA A 377 13.67 -16.19 18.91
N ASP A 378 12.47 -16.78 19.06
CA ASP A 378 11.65 -17.19 17.91
C ASP A 378 11.10 -15.98 17.16
N ALA A 379 10.62 -14.95 17.88
CA ALA A 379 10.19 -13.70 17.28
C ALA A 379 11.30 -13.08 16.39
N GLY A 380 12.53 -13.03 16.92
CA GLY A 380 13.70 -12.59 16.16
C GLY A 380 13.96 -13.43 14.90
N LYS A 381 13.94 -14.76 14.99
CA LYS A 381 14.11 -15.67 13.84
C LYS A 381 13.07 -15.40 12.74
N TYR A 382 11.81 -15.19 13.12
CA TYR A 382 10.74 -14.91 12.17
C TYR A 382 10.89 -13.52 11.53
N PHE A 383 11.27 -12.49 12.29
CA PHE A 383 11.54 -11.16 11.72
C PHE A 383 12.74 -11.17 10.76
N TYR A 384 13.83 -11.89 11.08
CA TYR A 384 14.95 -12.04 10.13
C TYR A 384 14.54 -12.83 8.88
N THR A 385 13.70 -13.86 9.03
CA THR A 385 13.14 -14.58 7.88
C THR A 385 12.27 -13.67 7.01
N ALA A 386 11.42 -12.85 7.63
CA ALA A 386 10.64 -11.85 6.92
C ALA A 386 11.53 -10.85 6.19
N LEU A 387 12.63 -10.42 6.80
CA LEU A 387 13.57 -9.45 6.20
C LEU A 387 14.19 -10.00 4.91
N LYS A 388 14.54 -11.29 4.88
CA LYS A 388 15.06 -11.98 3.69
C LYS A 388 14.03 -12.08 2.57
N GLN A 389 12.75 -12.16 2.93
CA GLN A 389 11.64 -12.31 1.98
C GLN A 389 11.01 -10.98 1.55
N ALA A 390 11.39 -9.86 2.19
CA ALA A 390 10.78 -8.55 1.97
C ALA A 390 11.04 -8.01 0.56
N LYS A 391 9.96 -7.69 -0.17
CA LYS A 391 10.01 -7.22 -1.56
C LYS A 391 9.91 -5.71 -1.71
N THR A 392 9.42 -5.01 -0.70
CA THR A 392 9.18 -3.56 -0.73
C THR A 392 9.98 -2.83 0.34
N SER A 393 10.28 -1.55 0.10
CA SER A 393 10.91 -0.67 1.09
C SER A 393 10.05 -0.52 2.35
N LEU A 394 8.73 -0.42 2.19
CA LEU A 394 7.79 -0.35 3.32
C LEU A 394 7.89 -1.60 4.23
N GLN A 395 7.89 -2.80 3.65
CA GLN A 395 8.06 -4.05 4.40
C GLN A 395 9.41 -4.08 5.14
N LYS A 396 10.50 -3.68 4.48
CA LYS A 396 11.83 -3.63 5.11
C LYS A 396 11.86 -2.64 6.29
N GLY A 397 11.23 -1.48 6.14
CA GLY A 397 11.05 -0.51 7.22
C GLY A 397 10.32 -1.10 8.41
N ASP A 398 9.13 -1.69 8.18
CA ASP A 398 8.33 -2.37 9.21
C ASP A 398 9.14 -3.43 9.97
N ILE A 399 9.86 -4.29 9.24
CA ILE A 399 10.62 -5.39 9.84
C ILE A 399 11.78 -4.87 10.69
N TYR A 400 12.48 -3.82 10.25
CA TYR A 400 13.51 -3.18 11.07
C TYR A 400 12.91 -2.54 12.33
N ASN A 401 11.73 -1.92 12.24
CA ASN A 401 11.02 -1.43 13.41
C ASN A 401 10.70 -2.57 14.40
N TYR A 402 10.22 -3.71 13.92
CA TYR A 402 9.91 -4.87 14.78
C TYR A 402 11.15 -5.54 15.38
N LEU A 403 12.26 -5.60 14.65
CA LEU A 403 13.55 -6.04 15.20
C LEU A 403 14.03 -5.09 16.30
N GLY A 404 13.89 -3.78 16.11
CA GLY A 404 14.19 -2.78 17.13
C GLY A 404 13.31 -2.95 18.37
N MET A 405 12.01 -3.18 18.18
CA MET A 405 11.06 -3.46 19.26
C MET A 405 11.39 -4.75 20.02
N ASN A 406 11.86 -5.80 19.33
CA ASN A 406 12.27 -7.06 19.96
C ASN A 406 13.59 -6.91 20.74
N ALA A 407 14.56 -6.17 20.20
CA ALA A 407 15.82 -5.84 20.88
C ALA A 407 15.59 -4.97 22.11
N TYR A 408 14.74 -3.95 22.00
CA TYR A 408 14.31 -3.11 23.13
C TYR A 408 13.69 -3.95 24.24
N ALA A 409 12.76 -4.85 23.89
CA ALA A 409 12.14 -5.73 24.86
C ALA A 409 13.09 -6.76 25.49
N GLY A 410 14.23 -7.04 24.84
CA GLY A 410 15.32 -7.88 25.34
C GLY A 410 16.39 -7.13 26.13
N GLY A 411 16.33 -5.79 26.22
CA GLY A 411 17.31 -4.98 26.94
C GLY A 411 18.52 -4.51 26.13
N SER A 412 18.62 -4.90 24.86
CA SER A 412 19.71 -4.50 23.95
C SER A 412 19.42 -3.12 23.36
N LEU A 413 19.59 -2.05 24.15
CA LEU A 413 19.20 -0.68 23.76
C LEU A 413 19.98 -0.16 22.53
N ASP A 414 21.27 -0.47 22.43
CA ASP A 414 22.08 -0.05 21.28
C ASP A 414 21.64 -0.74 19.98
N GLU A 415 21.27 -2.02 20.08
CA GLU A 415 20.74 -2.79 18.97
C GLU A 415 19.35 -2.28 18.56
N ALA A 416 18.51 -1.94 19.54
CA ALA A 416 17.21 -1.31 19.30
C ALA A 416 17.36 0.02 18.55
N LYS A 417 18.26 0.90 19.03
CA LYS A 417 18.57 2.19 18.40
C LYS A 417 19.05 2.00 16.95
N LYS A 418 19.97 1.06 16.72
CA LYS A 418 20.48 0.72 15.39
C LYS A 418 19.37 0.28 14.44
N HIS A 419 18.44 -0.55 14.91
CA HIS A 419 17.31 -1.02 14.10
C HIS A 419 16.28 0.08 13.82
N PHE A 420 15.95 0.91 14.81
CA PHE A 420 15.07 2.07 14.60
C PHE A 420 15.66 3.08 13.61
N SER A 421 16.96 3.41 13.68
CA SER A 421 17.60 4.30 12.70
C SER A 421 17.58 3.72 11.27
N LYS A 422 17.71 2.40 11.11
CA LYS A 422 17.55 1.75 9.80
C LYS A 422 16.12 1.85 9.28
N SER A 423 15.13 1.65 10.15
CA SER A 423 13.72 1.83 9.82
C SER A 423 13.41 3.28 9.42
N GLU A 424 13.95 4.25 10.18
CA GLU A 424 13.76 5.68 9.94
C GLU A 424 14.30 6.12 8.58
N ASN A 425 15.50 5.69 8.22
CA ASN A 425 16.08 6.02 6.91
C ASN A 425 15.23 5.54 5.73
N ILE A 426 14.46 4.47 5.91
CA ILE A 426 13.57 3.92 4.89
C ILE A 426 12.19 4.60 4.92
N LEU A 427 11.63 4.80 6.11
CA LEU A 427 10.26 5.27 6.29
C LEU A 427 10.12 6.80 6.31
N LYS A 428 11.19 7.57 6.52
CA LYS A 428 11.15 9.05 6.55
C LYS A 428 10.63 9.66 5.24
N ASN A 429 10.92 9.02 4.10
CA ASN A 429 10.41 9.44 2.79
C ASN A 429 8.96 8.97 2.54
N LEU A 430 8.39 8.18 3.45
CA LEU A 430 7.03 7.64 3.44
C LEU A 430 6.25 8.14 4.68
N ASN A 431 6.51 9.40 5.08
CA ASN A 431 6.09 10.04 6.35
C ASN A 431 4.57 10.16 6.60
N LYS A 432 3.72 9.65 5.69
CA LYS A 432 2.26 9.60 5.82
C LYS A 432 1.73 8.18 5.93
N THR A 433 2.49 7.27 6.54
CA THR A 433 2.11 5.86 6.70
C THR A 433 1.95 5.47 8.17
N PRO A 434 1.03 4.53 8.51
CA PRO A 434 0.93 3.95 9.85
C PRO A 434 2.26 3.33 10.35
N SER A 435 3.08 2.84 9.42
CA SER A 435 4.42 2.33 9.68
C SER A 435 5.36 3.39 10.26
N TYR A 436 5.33 4.61 9.71
CA TYR A 436 6.14 5.72 10.23
C TYR A 436 5.66 6.19 11.61
N VAL A 437 4.34 6.25 11.82
CA VAL A 437 3.74 6.53 13.14
C VAL A 437 4.20 5.52 14.19
N SER A 438 4.18 4.24 13.83
CA SER A 438 4.59 3.14 14.72
C SER A 438 6.09 3.18 15.04
N LEU A 439 6.92 3.65 14.12
CA LEU A 439 8.34 3.88 14.37
C LEU A 439 8.56 5.02 15.36
N LEU A 440 7.94 6.19 15.14
CA LEU A 440 8.06 7.33 16.05
C LEU A 440 7.57 6.99 17.46
N LEU A 441 6.49 6.20 17.57
CA LEU A 441 6.01 5.67 18.85
C LEU A 441 7.09 4.86 19.56
N ASN A 442 7.73 3.93 18.86
CA ASN A 442 8.77 3.08 19.45
C ASN A 442 10.05 3.86 19.80
N GLN A 443 10.40 4.89 19.01
CA GLN A 443 11.48 5.81 19.34
C GLN A 443 11.15 6.64 20.59
N GLY A 444 9.90 7.10 20.74
CA GLY A 444 9.43 7.76 21.96
C GLY A 444 9.54 6.84 23.19
N ALA A 445 9.15 5.58 23.08
CA ALA A 445 9.30 4.60 24.16
C ALA A 445 10.76 4.32 24.54
N LEU A 446 11.66 4.30 23.54
CA LEU A 446 13.10 4.19 23.78
C LEU A 446 13.64 5.45 24.47
N SER A 447 13.26 6.66 24.03
CA SER A 447 13.66 7.93 24.65
C SER A 447 13.18 8.03 26.10
N GLN A 448 11.94 7.61 26.37
CA GLN A 448 11.39 7.57 27.72
C GLN A 448 12.18 6.63 28.63
N TYR A 449 12.60 5.48 28.12
CA TYR A 449 13.45 4.54 28.86
C TYR A 449 14.86 5.10 29.13
N GLN A 450 15.37 5.94 28.23
CA GLN A 450 16.65 6.64 28.38
C GLN A 450 16.54 7.92 29.23
N GLU A 451 15.42 8.12 29.92
CA GLU A 451 15.14 9.30 30.76
C GLU A 451 15.13 10.63 29.98
N ASN A 452 15.10 10.59 28.64
CA ASN A 452 14.89 11.76 27.80
C ASN A 452 13.38 12.00 27.59
N LEU A 453 12.74 12.55 28.62
CA LEU A 453 11.29 12.72 28.67
C LEU A 453 10.78 13.79 27.69
N GLU A 454 11.56 14.86 27.46
CA GLU A 454 11.23 15.89 26.46
C GLU A 454 11.30 15.33 25.03
N GLY A 455 12.34 14.54 24.72
CA GLY A 455 12.43 13.86 23.43
C GLY A 455 11.31 12.84 23.22
N ALA A 456 10.92 12.11 24.28
CA ALA A 456 9.78 11.20 24.22
C ALA A 456 8.47 11.93 23.94
N LEU A 457 8.26 13.10 24.55
CA LEU A 457 7.09 13.94 24.32
C LEU A 457 7.02 14.41 22.85
N ASP A 458 8.13 14.91 22.29
CA ASP A 458 8.20 15.31 20.87
C ASP A 458 7.81 14.16 19.93
N TYR A 459 8.39 12.98 20.13
CA TYR A 459 8.07 11.80 19.32
C TYR A 459 6.59 11.42 19.40
N TYR A 460 6.01 11.41 20.60
CA TYR A 460 4.61 11.03 20.79
C TYR A 460 3.65 12.08 20.21
N GLU A 461 3.89 13.38 20.38
CA GLU A 461 3.02 14.44 19.84
C GLU A 461 3.06 14.51 18.32
N ARG A 462 4.26 14.41 17.72
CA ARG A 462 4.42 14.33 16.26
C ARG A 462 3.72 13.08 15.71
N SER A 463 3.92 11.94 16.36
CA SER A 463 3.26 10.68 15.98
C SER A 463 1.73 10.77 16.10
N LEU A 464 1.22 11.39 17.18
CA LEU A 464 -0.23 11.56 17.41
C LEU A 464 -0.86 12.48 16.36
N THR A 465 -0.17 13.56 15.99
CA THR A 465 -0.61 14.47 14.93
C THR A 465 -0.76 13.73 13.61
N ILE A 466 0.24 12.93 13.23
CA ILE A 466 0.19 12.11 12.01
C ILE A 466 -0.92 11.06 12.11
N ALA A 467 -1.07 10.38 13.25
CA ALA A 467 -2.11 9.37 13.46
C ALA A 467 -3.53 9.94 13.38
N ARG A 468 -3.76 11.16 13.91
CA ARG A 468 -5.03 11.90 13.81
C ARG A 468 -5.32 12.30 12.37
N ASN A 469 -4.32 12.79 11.64
CA ASN A 469 -4.45 13.10 10.21
C ASN A 469 -4.80 11.86 9.38
N LEU A 470 -4.25 10.70 9.73
CA LEU A 470 -4.57 9.41 9.11
C LEU A 470 -5.90 8.80 9.58
N LYS A 471 -6.56 9.40 10.58
CA LYS A 471 -7.79 8.89 11.20
C LYS A 471 -7.68 7.41 11.64
N HIS A 472 -6.53 7.02 12.20
CA HIS A 472 -6.26 5.62 12.56
C HIS A 472 -6.53 5.34 14.05
N PRO A 473 -7.73 4.88 14.45
CA PRO A 473 -8.20 4.90 15.84
C PRO A 473 -7.34 4.06 16.80
N TYR A 474 -6.84 2.90 16.36
CA TYR A 474 -5.97 2.05 17.18
C TYR A 474 -4.64 2.73 17.55
N LEU A 475 -4.04 3.46 16.60
CA LEU A 475 -2.76 4.15 16.83
C LEU A 475 -2.97 5.38 17.69
N ILE A 476 -4.08 6.10 17.47
CA ILE A 476 -4.47 7.24 18.32
C ILE A 476 -4.61 6.78 19.77
N ALA A 477 -5.41 5.74 20.05
CA ALA A 477 -5.57 5.20 21.40
C ALA A 477 -4.23 4.71 22.00
N THR A 478 -3.39 4.04 21.20
CA THR A 478 -2.06 3.61 21.67
C THR A 478 -1.19 4.80 22.09
N LEU A 479 -1.16 5.87 21.30
CA LEU A 479 -0.37 7.07 21.58
C LEU A 479 -0.91 7.85 22.79
N LEU A 480 -2.24 7.96 22.91
CA LEU A 480 -2.88 8.57 24.07
C LEU A 480 -2.55 7.82 25.36
N ASN A 481 -2.54 6.48 25.33
CA ASN A 481 -2.09 5.68 26.47
C ASN A 481 -0.62 5.94 26.84
N ASN A 482 0.27 6.01 25.85
CA ASN A 482 1.68 6.29 26.11
C ASN A 482 1.91 7.71 26.65
N LEU A 483 1.20 8.71 26.12
CA LEU A 483 1.23 10.08 26.64
C LEU A 483 0.66 10.16 28.05
N ALA A 484 -0.47 9.49 28.33
CA ALA A 484 -1.04 9.44 29.68
C ALA A 484 -0.05 8.83 30.68
N ASN A 485 0.59 7.72 30.31
CA ASN A 485 1.62 7.09 31.12
C ASN A 485 2.87 7.98 31.31
N LEU A 486 3.25 8.76 30.30
CA LEU A 486 4.31 9.77 30.40
C LEU A 486 3.92 10.89 31.39
N TYR A 487 2.69 11.41 31.33
CA TYR A 487 2.19 12.43 32.27
C TYR A 487 2.01 11.91 33.69
N ILE A 488 1.66 10.64 33.89
CA ILE A 488 1.71 9.99 35.20
C ILE A 488 3.17 9.94 35.72
N GLY A 489 4.13 9.69 34.82
CA GLY A 489 5.56 9.84 35.12
C GLY A 489 5.92 11.26 35.54
N PHE A 490 5.30 12.27 34.94
CA PHE A 490 5.35 13.67 35.36
C PHE A 490 4.43 14.01 36.56
N GLY A 491 3.91 13.02 37.29
CA GLY A 491 3.05 13.26 38.46
C GLY A 491 1.78 14.08 38.17
N SER A 492 1.43 14.28 36.90
CA SER A 492 0.38 15.17 36.45
C SER A 492 -0.89 14.37 36.15
N SER A 493 -1.64 14.06 37.21
CA SER A 493 -2.94 13.38 37.09
C SER A 493 -3.91 14.18 36.19
N LYS A 494 -3.89 15.52 36.30
CA LYS A 494 -4.74 16.44 35.53
C LYS A 494 -4.50 16.33 34.02
N ALA A 495 -3.26 16.12 33.57
CA ALA A 495 -2.94 15.97 32.15
C ALA A 495 -3.17 14.53 31.66
N ALA A 496 -2.90 13.53 32.50
CA ALA A 496 -3.04 12.12 32.15
C ALA A 496 -4.50 11.65 32.02
N LYS A 497 -5.38 12.13 32.91
CA LYS A 497 -6.79 11.72 33.00
C LYS A 497 -7.60 11.88 31.69
N PRO A 498 -7.64 13.04 31.03
CA PRO A 498 -8.41 13.18 29.78
C PRO A 498 -7.87 12.29 28.65
N LEU A 499 -6.56 12.02 28.62
CA LEU A 499 -5.92 11.20 27.59
C LEU A 499 -6.30 9.72 27.74
N VAL A 500 -6.27 9.18 28.96
CA VAL A 500 -6.67 7.78 29.20
C VAL A 500 -8.17 7.57 29.00
N GLU A 501 -9.00 8.57 29.31
CA GLU A 501 -10.45 8.54 29.05
C GLU A 501 -10.78 8.56 27.55
N GLU A 502 -10.11 9.43 26.77
CA GLU A 502 -10.23 9.46 25.30
C GLU A 502 -9.78 8.12 24.70
N SER A 503 -8.63 7.60 25.15
CA SER A 503 -8.11 6.30 24.72
C SER A 503 -9.08 5.15 25.00
N PHE A 504 -9.65 5.09 26.20
CA PHE A 504 -10.60 4.06 26.60
C PHE A 504 -11.86 4.07 25.72
N LYS A 505 -12.46 5.25 25.49
CA LYS A 505 -13.64 5.40 24.61
C LYS A 505 -13.34 4.93 23.18
N ILE A 506 -12.17 5.27 22.65
CA ILE A 506 -11.75 4.82 21.31
C ILE A 506 -11.58 3.30 21.30
N ALA A 507 -10.92 2.73 22.31
CA ALA A 507 -10.66 1.30 22.44
C ALA A 507 -11.95 0.46 22.55
N GLU A 508 -12.96 0.94 23.29
CA GLU A 508 -14.29 0.34 23.36
C GLU A 508 -15.01 0.39 22.01
N LYS A 509 -15.00 1.56 21.35
CA LYS A 509 -15.65 1.74 20.05
C LYS A 509 -15.10 0.78 18.99
N ILE A 510 -13.79 0.53 18.99
CA ILE A 510 -13.14 -0.41 18.06
C ILE A 510 -13.07 -1.86 18.58
N LYS A 511 -13.63 -2.13 19.77
CA LYS A 511 -13.64 -3.45 20.44
C LYS A 511 -12.24 -4.08 20.54
N ALA A 512 -11.25 -3.31 20.99
CA ALA A 512 -9.85 -3.76 21.10
C ALA A 512 -9.47 -4.14 22.55
N PRO A 513 -9.59 -5.43 22.96
CA PRO A 513 -9.43 -5.86 24.35
C PRO A 513 -8.04 -5.58 24.94
N TYR A 514 -6.98 -5.65 24.12
CA TYR A 514 -5.62 -5.27 24.53
C TYR A 514 -5.55 -3.81 25.00
N LEU A 515 -6.11 -2.88 24.21
CA LEU A 515 -6.09 -1.45 24.53
C LEU A 515 -6.99 -1.10 25.71
N ILE A 516 -8.12 -1.80 25.85
CA ILE A 516 -9.02 -1.69 27.01
C ILE A 516 -8.28 -2.12 28.28
N GLY A 517 -7.63 -3.29 28.27
CA GLY A 517 -6.83 -3.77 29.40
C GLY A 517 -5.69 -2.81 29.75
N TYR A 518 -5.01 -2.25 28.75
CA TYR A 518 -3.91 -1.31 28.97
C TYR A 518 -4.40 0.05 29.52
N ALA A 519 -5.56 0.53 29.08
CA ALA A 519 -6.20 1.72 29.64
C ALA A 519 -6.59 1.49 31.11
N HIS A 520 -7.09 0.31 31.47
CA HIS A 520 -7.34 -0.04 32.88
C HIS A 520 -6.05 -0.08 33.72
N LEU A 521 -4.94 -0.58 33.18
CA LEU A 521 -3.64 -0.49 33.84
C LEU A 521 -3.27 0.96 34.17
N ILE A 522 -3.39 1.87 33.20
CA ILE A 522 -3.08 3.30 33.37
C ILE A 522 -4.06 3.97 34.34
N GLN A 523 -5.35 3.60 34.33
CA GLN A 523 -6.33 4.08 35.31
C GLN A 523 -5.99 3.62 36.73
N GLY A 524 -5.46 2.41 36.88
CA GLY A 524 -4.93 1.93 38.16
C GLY A 524 -3.72 2.73 38.63
N ASP A 525 -2.76 2.99 37.73
CA ASP A 525 -1.59 3.82 37.99
C ASP A 525 -2.01 5.25 38.42
N LEU A 526 -3.00 5.82 37.74
CA LEU A 526 -3.57 7.13 38.04
C LEU A 526 -4.28 7.16 39.41
N ALA A 527 -5.09 6.14 39.72
CA ALA A 527 -5.76 6.02 41.01
C ALA A 527 -4.77 5.87 42.18
N GLN A 528 -3.64 5.20 41.94
CA GLN A 528 -2.56 5.11 42.93
C GLN A 528 -1.85 6.46 43.13
N LEU A 529 -1.68 7.24 42.06
CA LEU A 529 -1.14 8.62 42.14
C LEU A 529 -2.08 9.55 42.93
N GLU A 530 -3.40 9.37 42.78
CA GLU A 530 -4.46 10.09 43.50
C GLU A 530 -4.76 9.50 44.91
N GLU A 531 -3.91 8.59 45.41
CA GLU A 531 -4.02 8.01 46.76
C GLU A 531 -5.34 7.25 47.01
N ALA A 532 -5.90 6.63 45.98
CA ALA A 532 -7.11 5.81 46.01
C ALA A 532 -6.81 4.30 45.80
N PRO A 533 -6.23 3.60 46.79
CA PRO A 533 -5.73 2.22 46.62
C PRO A 533 -6.83 1.20 46.30
N GLY A 534 -8.05 1.37 46.83
CA GLY A 534 -9.19 0.50 46.50
C GLY A 534 -9.58 0.57 45.02
N SER A 535 -9.60 1.78 44.45
CA SER A 535 -9.83 2.01 43.03
C SER A 535 -8.70 1.45 42.17
N ALA A 536 -7.45 1.64 42.60
CA ALA A 536 -6.27 1.10 41.92
C ALA A 536 -6.33 -0.44 41.83
N SER A 537 -6.62 -1.12 42.95
CA SER A 537 -6.77 -2.58 42.99
C SER A 537 -7.85 -3.09 42.03
N ASN A 538 -9.00 -2.41 41.98
CA ASN A 538 -10.09 -2.78 41.08
C ASN A 538 -9.68 -2.67 39.60
N PHE A 539 -9.04 -1.57 39.21
CA PHE A 539 -8.57 -1.38 37.83
C PHE A 539 -7.49 -2.40 37.43
N TYR A 540 -6.51 -2.68 38.30
CA TYR A 540 -5.50 -3.70 38.01
C TYR A 540 -6.11 -5.10 37.87
N ARG A 541 -7.13 -5.46 38.67
CA ARG A 541 -7.85 -6.74 38.53
C ARG A 541 -8.63 -6.85 37.23
N LYS A 542 -9.29 -5.77 36.80
CA LYS A 542 -9.97 -5.69 35.49
C LYS A 542 -8.97 -5.88 34.35
N ALA A 543 -7.83 -5.21 34.41
CA ALA A 543 -6.75 -5.37 33.44
C ALA A 543 -6.22 -6.81 33.43
N LEU A 544 -5.93 -7.38 34.60
CA LEU A 544 -5.44 -8.76 34.74
C LEU A 544 -6.39 -9.78 34.12
N THR A 545 -7.68 -9.70 34.45
CA THR A 545 -8.71 -10.61 33.92
C THR A 545 -8.73 -10.57 32.39
N LEU A 546 -8.74 -9.36 31.80
CA LEU A 546 -8.69 -9.19 30.35
C LEU A 546 -7.41 -9.76 29.72
N PHE A 547 -6.25 -9.59 30.36
CA PHE A 547 -4.99 -10.12 29.84
C PHE A 547 -4.91 -11.64 29.96
N GLU A 548 -5.41 -12.23 31.04
CA GLU A 548 -5.46 -13.68 31.23
C GLU A 548 -6.43 -14.36 30.24
N ASP A 549 -7.62 -13.80 30.07
CA ASP A 549 -8.62 -14.25 29.09
C ASP A 549 -8.06 -14.26 27.66
N LYS A 550 -7.18 -13.29 27.37
CA LYS A 550 -6.52 -13.15 26.07
C LYS A 550 -5.13 -13.79 26.00
N LYS A 551 -4.72 -14.52 27.03
CA LYS A 551 -3.41 -15.20 27.12
C LYS A 551 -2.21 -14.27 26.87
N LEU A 552 -2.35 -12.99 27.23
CA LEU A 552 -1.33 -11.95 27.14
C LEU A 552 -0.40 -12.03 28.36
N LYS A 553 0.55 -12.98 28.31
CA LYS A 553 1.36 -13.35 29.47
C LYS A 553 2.12 -12.16 30.06
N ARG A 554 2.77 -11.34 29.24
CA ARG A 554 3.59 -10.21 29.71
C ARG A 554 2.76 -9.15 30.42
N GLU A 555 1.62 -8.79 29.86
CA GLU A 555 0.74 -7.75 30.38
C GLU A 555 0.00 -8.23 31.64
N ALA A 556 -0.36 -9.51 31.70
CA ALA A 556 -0.87 -10.14 32.92
C ALA A 556 0.17 -10.13 34.05
N GLU A 557 1.43 -10.45 33.75
CA GLU A 557 2.54 -10.36 34.73
C GLU A 557 2.69 -8.93 35.27
N LEU A 558 2.53 -7.91 34.42
CA LEU A 558 2.57 -6.51 34.81
C LEU A 558 1.45 -6.15 35.80
N ALA A 559 0.22 -6.55 35.50
CA ALA A 559 -0.92 -6.31 36.38
C ALA A 559 -0.76 -7.03 37.73
N ARG A 560 -0.22 -8.26 37.75
CA ARG A 560 0.09 -9.00 39.00
C ARG A 560 1.18 -8.31 39.81
N ASN A 561 2.22 -7.79 39.15
CA ASN A 561 3.27 -7.04 39.84
C ASN A 561 2.71 -5.76 40.50
N ASN A 562 1.84 -5.02 39.80
CA ASN A 562 1.21 -3.83 40.36
C ASN A 562 0.30 -4.18 41.56
N LEU A 563 -0.44 -5.29 41.50
CA LEU A 563 -1.25 -5.79 42.62
C LEU A 563 -0.41 -6.23 43.82
N PHE A 564 0.72 -6.92 43.57
CA PHE A 564 1.66 -7.32 44.62
C PHE A 564 2.21 -6.10 45.37
N TRP A 565 2.73 -5.11 44.64
CA TRP A 565 3.30 -3.91 45.27
C TRP A 565 2.24 -3.07 45.99
N LEU A 566 1.04 -2.95 45.41
CA LEU A 566 -0.07 -2.28 46.09
C LEU A 566 -0.43 -2.93 47.43
N ALA A 567 -0.43 -4.28 47.48
CA ALA A 567 -0.69 -5.02 48.72
C ALA A 567 0.43 -4.90 49.74
N VAL A 568 1.70 -4.91 49.30
CA VAL A 568 2.87 -4.69 50.17
C VAL A 568 2.83 -3.31 50.81
N PHE A 569 2.55 -2.25 50.03
CA PHE A 569 2.47 -0.88 50.57
C PHE A 569 1.20 -0.60 51.38
N GLY A 570 0.12 -1.34 51.12
CA GLY A 570 -1.13 -1.28 51.89
C GLY A 570 -1.15 -2.20 53.11
N GLU A 571 -0.03 -2.84 53.46
CA GLU A 571 0.13 -3.78 54.58
C GLU A 571 -0.86 -4.98 54.56
N ASN A 572 -1.39 -5.32 53.39
CA ASN A 572 -2.33 -6.44 53.23
C ASN A 572 -1.57 -7.74 52.98
N LYS A 573 -1.27 -8.46 54.07
CA LYS A 573 -0.46 -9.68 54.07
C LYS A 573 -1.03 -10.79 53.17
N GLU A 574 -2.34 -11.02 53.25
CA GLU A 574 -3.00 -12.06 52.45
C GLU A 574 -2.93 -11.76 50.96
N GLU A 575 -3.16 -10.50 50.56
CA GLU A 575 -3.04 -10.12 49.14
C GLU A 575 -1.60 -10.11 48.64
N ALA A 576 -0.63 -9.67 49.46
CA ALA A 576 0.78 -9.68 49.08
C ALA A 576 1.28 -11.11 48.85
N GLN A 577 0.92 -12.05 49.73
CA GLN A 577 1.24 -13.47 49.56
C GLN A 577 0.55 -14.06 48.31
N ARG A 578 -0.71 -13.69 48.06
CA ARG A 578 -1.49 -14.15 46.90
C ARG A 578 -0.88 -13.71 45.57
N TRP A 579 -0.35 -12.49 45.49
CA TRP A 579 0.19 -11.93 44.25
C TRP A 579 1.70 -12.14 44.08
N ALA A 580 2.41 -12.73 45.06
CA ALA A 580 3.82 -13.09 45.01
C ALA A 580 4.10 -14.29 44.05
N TRP A 581 3.88 -14.08 42.76
CA TRP A 581 3.81 -15.14 41.75
C TRP A 581 5.18 -15.61 41.22
N ARG A 582 6.25 -14.82 41.39
CA ARG A 582 7.63 -15.21 41.02
C ARG A 582 8.38 -15.80 42.21
N PRO A 583 9.28 -16.79 42.01
CA PRO A 583 10.07 -17.38 43.09
C PRO A 583 10.86 -16.35 43.90
N HIS A 584 11.42 -15.32 43.26
CA HIS A 584 12.14 -14.27 43.96
C HIS A 584 11.21 -13.31 44.72
N LEU A 585 10.01 -13.01 44.21
CA LEU A 585 9.02 -12.19 44.93
C LEU A 585 8.42 -12.94 46.12
N LYS A 586 8.23 -14.25 45.98
CA LYS A 586 7.79 -15.13 47.07
C LYS A 586 8.87 -15.25 48.15
N LYS A 587 10.13 -15.46 47.76
CA LYS A 587 11.29 -15.45 48.67
C LYS A 587 11.46 -14.09 49.35
N LEU A 588 11.25 -13.00 48.60
CA LEU A 588 11.25 -11.63 49.11
C LEU A 588 10.15 -11.47 50.17
N TRP A 589 8.91 -11.86 49.88
CA TRP A 589 7.80 -11.80 50.83
C TRP A 589 8.03 -12.65 52.10
N GLU A 590 8.50 -13.90 51.95
CA GLU A 590 8.80 -14.79 53.08
C GLU A 590 9.92 -14.23 54.00
N GLN A 591 10.84 -13.46 53.44
CA GLN A 591 11.87 -12.74 54.21
C GLN A 591 11.29 -11.50 54.92
N LEU A 592 10.38 -10.76 54.27
CA LEU A 592 9.66 -9.64 54.87
C LEU A 592 8.76 -10.08 56.04
N GLU A 593 8.10 -11.22 55.92
CA GLU A 593 7.17 -11.73 56.93
C GLU A 593 7.87 -12.24 58.19
N LYS A 594 9.07 -12.82 58.06
CA LYS A 594 9.82 -13.43 59.18
C LYS A 594 10.59 -12.42 60.03
N GLY A 595 10.77 -11.18 59.57
CA GLY A 595 11.59 -10.17 60.27
C GLY A 595 13.05 -10.58 60.50
N VAL A 596 13.51 -11.67 59.86
CA VAL A 596 14.87 -12.19 59.94
C VAL A 596 15.61 -11.72 58.71
N CYS A 597 16.54 -10.78 58.89
CA CYS A 597 17.51 -10.45 57.84
C CYS A 597 18.89 -10.32 58.46
N LYS A 598 19.64 -11.44 58.47
CA LYS A 598 21.08 -11.44 58.73
C LYS A 598 21.81 -11.76 57.42
N THR A 599 22.64 -10.80 57.01
CA THR A 599 23.80 -10.89 56.10
C THR A 599 23.56 -11.28 54.64
N THR A 600 23.74 -10.29 53.76
CA THR A 600 24.47 -10.33 52.48
C THR A 600 24.52 -11.66 51.70
N SER A 601 23.74 -11.77 50.62
CA SER A 601 24.28 -12.06 49.27
C SER A 601 23.25 -11.84 48.14
N ASP A 602 23.71 -11.11 47.13
CA ASP A 602 23.40 -11.22 45.69
C ASP A 602 22.02 -10.86 45.08
N ALA A 603 21.06 -10.22 45.76
CA ALA A 603 19.82 -9.82 45.05
C ALA A 603 19.32 -8.38 45.23
N LEU A 604 19.59 -7.68 46.34
CA LEU A 604 19.13 -6.30 46.57
C LEU A 604 20.10 -5.55 47.51
N PRO A 605 20.36 -4.25 47.30
CA PRO A 605 21.20 -3.43 48.19
C PRO A 605 20.64 -3.34 49.60
N GLU A 606 21.53 -3.37 50.59
CA GLU A 606 21.26 -3.39 52.04
C GLU A 606 20.42 -2.19 52.51
N GLU A 607 20.45 -1.08 51.77
CA GLU A 607 19.78 0.17 52.08
C GLU A 607 18.29 0.19 51.68
N LEU A 608 17.91 -0.53 50.61
CA LEU A 608 16.49 -0.72 50.23
C LEU A 608 15.78 -1.58 51.28
N TRP A 609 16.53 -2.51 51.89
CA TRP A 609 16.07 -3.34 53.00
C TRP A 609 15.82 -2.53 54.28
N ILE A 610 16.67 -1.54 54.58
CA ILE A 610 16.51 -0.68 55.76
C ILE A 610 15.23 0.15 55.67
N ALA A 611 14.84 0.67 54.50
CA ALA A 611 13.54 1.35 54.34
C ALA A 611 12.35 0.42 54.52
N ILE A 612 12.41 -0.78 53.94
CA ILE A 612 11.30 -1.73 54.03
C ILE A 612 11.13 -2.24 55.48
N LEU A 613 12.23 -2.41 56.23
CA LEU A 613 12.20 -2.79 57.64
C LEU A 613 11.80 -1.63 58.58
N ALA A 614 12.11 -0.38 58.22
CA ALA A 614 11.71 0.80 59.00
C ALA A 614 10.20 1.08 58.89
N VAL A 615 9.57 0.74 57.76
CA VAL A 615 8.10 0.71 57.61
C VAL A 615 7.44 -0.28 58.56
N GLN A 616 8.07 -1.44 58.81
CA GLN A 616 7.50 -2.49 59.69
C GLN A 616 7.60 -2.20 61.19
N LYS A 617 8.44 -1.27 61.65
CA LYS A 617 8.83 -1.19 63.08
C LYS A 617 8.49 0.08 63.86
N LYS A 618 7.79 1.09 63.32
CA LYS A 618 7.39 2.25 64.13
C LYS A 618 5.99 2.80 63.83
N SER A 619 5.23 2.94 64.90
CA SER A 619 3.98 3.65 65.09
C SER A 619 4.20 5.16 65.32
N ASP A 620 4.96 5.84 64.45
CA ASP A 620 5.13 7.29 64.59
C ASP A 620 5.10 8.03 63.25
N GLN A 621 4.47 9.21 63.27
CA GLN A 621 3.93 9.99 62.15
C GLN A 621 4.97 10.57 61.17
N THR A 622 5.87 9.74 60.64
CA THR A 622 6.68 10.11 59.46
C THR A 622 6.19 9.25 58.30
N SER A 623 5.64 9.88 57.26
CA SER A 623 4.95 9.17 56.20
C SER A 623 5.86 8.12 55.54
N LEU A 624 5.29 6.95 55.24
CA LEU A 624 5.88 5.86 54.44
C LEU A 624 6.72 6.39 53.25
N PHE A 625 6.29 7.51 52.69
CA PHE A 625 6.87 8.28 51.60
C PHE A 625 8.27 8.86 51.88
N SER A 626 8.50 9.42 53.08
CA SER A 626 9.80 9.99 53.50
C SER A 626 10.88 8.91 53.62
N LEU A 627 10.50 7.75 54.13
CA LEU A 627 11.38 6.61 54.38
C LEU A 627 11.75 5.89 53.09
N VAL A 628 10.79 5.70 52.19
CA VAL A 628 11.04 5.18 50.83
C VAL A 628 11.91 6.15 50.03
N ASN A 629 11.68 7.47 50.11
CA ASN A 629 12.54 8.47 49.46
C ASN A 629 13.98 8.40 49.96
N ARG A 630 14.21 8.26 51.26
CA ARG A 630 15.57 8.23 51.84
C ARG A 630 16.36 6.98 51.44
N ALA A 631 15.72 5.81 51.35
CA ALA A 631 16.39 4.61 50.85
C ALA A 631 16.62 4.65 49.34
N CYS A 632 15.72 5.27 48.57
CA CYS A 632 15.93 5.47 47.14
C CYS A 632 17.07 6.46 46.86
N GLU A 633 17.22 7.53 47.66
CA GLU A 633 18.37 8.45 47.60
C GLU A 633 19.70 7.74 47.86
N LEU A 634 19.77 6.88 48.88
CA LEU A 634 20.97 6.08 49.19
C LEU A 634 21.26 5.02 48.11
N PHE A 635 20.21 4.43 47.53
CA PHE A 635 20.27 3.46 46.43
C PHE A 635 20.78 4.08 45.11
N LEU A 636 20.40 5.33 44.82
CA LEU A 636 20.80 6.07 43.61
C LEU A 636 22.26 6.54 43.64
N GLN A 637 22.94 6.54 44.79
CA GLN A 637 24.35 6.92 44.91
C GLN A 637 25.35 5.82 44.50
N ARG A 638 24.91 4.57 44.26
CA ARG A 638 25.78 3.43 43.92
C ARG A 638 25.23 2.62 42.74
N GLU A 639 25.29 3.20 41.54
CA GLU A 639 24.57 2.76 40.33
C GLU A 639 24.99 1.43 39.66
N GLN A 640 26.02 0.71 40.13
CA GLN A 640 26.73 -0.24 39.25
C GLN A 640 26.34 -1.73 39.24
N LYS A 641 25.37 -2.23 40.03
CA LYS A 641 25.07 -3.69 40.00
C LYS A 641 23.59 -4.05 40.26
N ILE A 642 22.69 -3.74 39.32
CA ILE A 642 21.32 -4.26 39.38
C ILE A 642 21.05 -5.12 38.13
N PRO A 643 20.64 -6.40 38.30
CA PRO A 643 20.22 -7.26 37.20
C PRO A 643 19.07 -6.66 36.40
N PHE A 644 19.12 -6.75 35.07
CA PHE A 644 18.15 -6.20 34.12
C PHE A 644 16.69 -6.57 34.45
N ASP A 645 16.46 -7.82 34.90
CA ASP A 645 15.13 -8.32 35.24
C ASP A 645 14.51 -7.59 36.45
N PHE A 646 15.33 -7.10 37.38
CA PHE A 646 14.86 -6.44 38.60
C PHE A 646 14.50 -4.96 38.35
N ARG A 647 15.24 -4.26 37.48
CA ARG A 647 14.86 -2.90 37.03
C ARG A 647 13.52 -2.92 36.30
N LYS A 648 13.28 -3.94 35.47
CA LYS A 648 12.04 -4.11 34.71
C LYS A 648 10.80 -4.29 35.59
N ASP A 649 10.94 -4.95 36.74
CA ASP A 649 9.83 -5.16 37.67
C ASP A 649 9.53 -3.90 38.54
N LEU A 650 10.46 -2.95 38.63
CA LEU A 650 10.33 -1.68 39.40
C LEU A 650 9.87 -0.47 38.57
N VAL A 651 10.25 -0.38 37.29
CA VAL A 651 9.92 0.77 36.39
C VAL A 651 8.40 0.97 36.19
N HIS A 652 7.59 -0.05 36.46
CA HIS A 652 6.14 -0.01 36.30
C HIS A 652 5.36 0.30 37.58
N VAL A 653 6.04 0.42 38.73
CA VAL A 653 5.39 0.82 39.98
C VAL A 653 5.17 2.34 39.97
N PRO A 654 3.93 2.84 40.07
CA PRO A 654 3.65 4.28 40.07
C PRO A 654 4.40 5.06 41.16
N LEU A 655 4.66 4.40 42.30
CA LEU A 655 5.48 4.94 43.40
C LEU A 655 6.93 5.20 42.94
N TRP A 656 7.53 4.34 42.12
CA TRP A 656 8.90 4.50 41.59
C TRP A 656 8.98 5.65 40.55
N LYS A 657 7.93 5.82 39.75
CA LYS A 657 7.79 6.95 38.82
C LYS A 657 7.61 8.28 39.58
N LYS A 658 6.83 8.29 40.66
CA LYS A 658 6.68 9.43 41.58
C LYS A 658 8.02 9.75 42.28
N ILE A 659 8.84 8.75 42.62
CA ILE A 659 10.20 8.93 43.22
C ILE A 659 11.22 9.50 42.22
N LEU A 660 11.23 9.03 40.97
CA LEU A 660 11.99 9.65 39.88
C LEU A 660 11.57 11.13 39.66
N HIS A 661 10.31 11.45 39.96
CA HIS A 661 9.77 12.79 39.83
C HIS A 661 9.87 13.66 41.10
N LEU A 662 10.00 13.07 42.30
CA LEU A 662 10.36 13.76 43.55
C LEU A 662 11.81 14.26 43.55
N LYS A 663 12.64 13.77 42.61
CA LYS A 663 13.89 14.41 42.21
C LYS A 663 13.67 15.84 41.66
N SER A 664 12.43 16.16 41.26
CA SER A 664 12.09 17.47 40.68
C SER A 664 11.25 18.37 41.59
N HIS A 665 10.33 17.87 42.43
CA HIS A 665 9.51 18.77 43.28
C HIS A 665 9.01 18.09 44.57
N THR A 666 9.72 18.28 45.68
CA THR A 666 9.14 18.30 47.04
C THR A 666 8.83 19.75 47.38
N HIS A 667 7.57 20.07 47.70
CA HIS A 667 7.16 21.01 48.76
C HIS A 667 5.63 21.18 48.69
N GLU A 668 4.92 20.67 49.69
CA GLU A 668 3.59 21.20 50.04
C GLU A 668 3.80 22.50 50.82
N GLU A 669 3.16 23.60 50.41
CA GLU A 669 3.08 24.81 51.25
C GLU A 669 1.73 25.54 51.15
N ASP A 670 1.18 25.77 52.33
CA ASP A 670 0.64 27.03 52.90
C ASP A 670 -0.07 28.04 51.95
N PRO A 671 -1.39 28.28 52.12
CA PRO A 671 -2.21 29.12 51.24
C PRO A 671 -1.74 30.57 51.06
N VAL A 672 -0.99 31.14 52.01
CA VAL A 672 -0.48 32.51 51.91
C VAL A 672 0.76 32.61 51.01
N LYS A 673 1.56 31.54 50.92
CA LYS A 673 2.70 31.46 49.98
C LYS A 673 2.26 31.22 48.54
N ILE A 674 1.13 30.55 48.30
CA ILE A 674 0.57 30.29 46.95
C ILE A 674 0.26 31.59 46.19
N ALA A 675 -0.13 32.67 46.87
CA ALA A 675 -0.42 33.94 46.22
C ALA A 675 0.86 34.63 45.69
N ASN A 676 1.92 34.64 46.49
CA ASN A 676 3.22 35.20 46.09
C ASN A 676 3.96 34.29 45.10
N PHE A 677 3.86 32.96 45.25
CA PHE A 677 4.39 31.98 44.29
C PHE A 677 3.68 32.01 42.95
N LYS A 678 2.35 32.20 42.89
CA LYS A 678 1.63 32.35 41.61
C LYS A 678 2.08 33.60 40.86
N LYS A 679 2.34 34.71 41.56
CA LYS A 679 2.85 35.95 40.94
C LYS A 679 4.29 35.75 40.42
N LEU A 680 5.16 35.10 41.20
CA LEU A 680 6.52 34.72 40.76
C LEU A 680 6.53 33.67 39.64
N LEU A 681 5.58 32.74 39.61
CA LEU A 681 5.44 31.71 38.58
C LEU A 681 4.95 32.30 37.27
N GLN A 682 3.99 33.24 37.30
CA GLN A 682 3.54 33.95 36.10
C GLN A 682 4.67 34.75 35.45
N VAL A 683 5.49 35.42 36.27
CA VAL A 683 6.66 36.15 35.80
C VAL A 683 7.70 35.20 35.20
N ASN A 684 8.02 34.10 35.88
CA ASN A 684 8.97 33.09 35.36
C ASN A 684 8.48 32.42 34.07
N GLN A 685 7.19 32.06 33.99
CA GLN A 685 6.62 31.44 32.78
C GLN A 685 6.74 32.37 31.58
N LYS A 686 6.42 33.66 31.75
CA LYS A 686 6.53 34.64 30.67
C LYS A 686 7.99 34.89 30.25
N MET A 687 8.93 34.82 31.18
CA MET A 687 10.37 34.91 30.87
C MET A 687 10.91 33.70 30.10
N VAL A 688 10.41 32.50 30.38
CA VAL A 688 10.86 31.27 29.71
C VAL A 688 10.31 31.14 28.29
N THR A 689 9.09 31.65 28.05
CA THR A 689 8.44 31.56 26.74
C THR A 689 8.84 32.64 25.75
N GLU A 690 9.53 33.70 26.19
CA GLU A 690 9.96 34.77 25.31
C GLU A 690 11.37 34.46 24.76
N HIS A 691 11.43 34.26 23.44
CA HIS A 691 12.67 33.88 22.75
C HIS A 691 13.32 35.08 22.06
N GLU A 692 12.61 36.21 21.94
CA GLU A 692 13.18 37.46 21.47
C GLU A 692 13.82 38.22 22.63
N VAL A 693 15.16 38.22 22.65
CA VAL A 693 15.96 38.88 23.69
C VAL A 693 15.51 40.32 23.99
N PRO A 694 15.18 41.20 23.02
CA PRO A 694 14.74 42.56 23.33
C PRO A 694 13.44 42.65 24.15
N ARG A 695 12.43 41.85 23.82
CA ARG A 695 11.14 41.85 24.54
C ARG A 695 11.27 41.27 25.94
N LEU A 696 12.10 40.23 26.08
CA LEU A 696 12.39 39.63 27.37
C LEU A 696 13.06 40.63 28.31
N LEU A 697 13.99 41.44 27.80
CA LEU A 697 14.67 42.46 28.60
C LEU A 697 13.73 43.56 29.13
N GLU A 698 12.75 43.97 28.32
CA GLU A 698 11.74 44.95 28.75
C GLU A 698 10.88 44.38 29.87
N PHE A 699 10.34 43.18 29.67
CA PHE A 699 9.50 42.50 30.66
C PHE A 699 10.20 42.30 32.01
N ILE A 700 11.48 41.93 32.00
CA ILE A 700 12.29 41.76 33.20
C ILE A 700 12.35 43.07 34.00
N MET A 701 12.58 44.21 33.34
CA MET A 701 12.71 45.48 34.06
C MET A 701 11.43 45.97 34.69
N ASP A 702 10.30 45.74 34.04
CA ASP A 702 9.00 46.20 34.52
C ASP A 702 8.65 45.51 35.82
N THR A 703 8.92 44.22 35.82
CA THR A 703 8.72 43.36 36.96
C THR A 703 9.66 43.74 38.11
N VAL A 704 10.92 44.05 37.81
CA VAL A 704 11.89 44.53 38.81
C VAL A 704 11.43 45.84 39.45
N ILE A 705 10.96 46.78 38.66
CA ILE A 705 10.51 48.10 39.15
C ILE A 705 9.29 47.93 40.06
N GLU A 706 8.33 47.08 39.66
CA GLU A 706 7.15 46.75 40.47
C GLU A 706 7.54 46.09 41.80
N ILE A 707 8.43 45.08 41.76
CA ILE A 707 8.85 44.31 42.95
C ILE A 707 9.63 45.20 43.93
N ALA A 708 10.51 46.07 43.43
CA ALA A 708 11.36 46.91 44.27
C ALA A 708 10.68 48.22 44.72
N GLY A 709 9.50 48.54 44.16
CA GLY A 709 8.86 49.85 44.34
C GLY A 709 9.74 51.00 43.84
N ALA A 710 10.60 50.74 42.85
CA ALA A 710 11.59 51.69 42.38
C ALA A 710 10.94 52.80 41.53
N GLU A 711 11.50 54.00 41.57
CA GLU A 711 11.03 55.08 40.68
C GLU A 711 11.45 54.79 39.23
N ARG A 712 12.68 54.30 39.06
CA ARG A 712 13.29 54.03 37.76
C ARG A 712 14.18 52.80 37.83
N GLY A 713 14.19 52.03 36.75
CA GLY A 713 15.02 50.85 36.58
C GLY A 713 15.74 50.85 35.23
N PHE A 714 16.94 50.29 35.23
CA PHE A 714 17.82 50.21 34.08
C PHE A 714 18.45 48.80 34.01
N LEU A 715 18.26 48.12 32.87
CA LEU A 715 18.92 46.85 32.58
C LEU A 715 20.15 47.08 31.73
N ILE A 716 21.27 46.55 32.18
CA ILE A 716 22.57 46.79 31.61
C ILE A 716 23.17 45.44 31.25
N LEU A 717 23.49 45.19 29.99
CA LEU A 717 24.22 43.99 29.61
C LEU A 717 25.67 44.30 29.28
N SER A 718 26.56 43.41 29.69
CA SER A 718 27.99 43.51 29.41
C SER A 718 28.33 42.62 28.21
N PRO A 719 28.88 43.19 27.12
CA PRO A 719 29.35 42.39 26.00
C PRO A 719 30.47 41.44 26.45
N HIS A 720 30.40 40.19 25.98
CA HIS A 720 31.32 39.15 26.41
C HIS A 720 32.68 39.25 25.69
N LYS A 721 33.71 39.56 26.51
CA LYS A 721 35.18 39.60 26.29
C LYS A 721 35.75 41.01 26.14
N LYS A 722 36.46 41.42 27.20
CA LYS A 722 37.47 42.49 27.28
C LYS A 722 37.13 43.82 26.57
N GLU A 723 36.35 44.67 27.24
CA GLU A 723 36.67 46.08 27.54
C GLU A 723 35.53 46.72 28.34
N ALA A 724 35.86 47.71 29.17
CA ALA A 724 34.98 48.33 30.17
C ALA A 724 33.88 49.25 29.57
N SER A 725 33.13 48.73 28.62
CA SER A 725 31.94 49.36 28.06
C SER A 725 30.73 48.48 28.35
N PHE A 726 29.70 49.08 28.94
CA PHE A 726 28.42 48.44 29.18
C PHE A 726 27.36 49.19 28.38
N LYS A 727 26.34 48.47 27.93
CA LYS A 727 25.21 49.07 27.22
C LYS A 727 24.01 49.05 28.14
N ILE A 728 23.31 50.17 28.25
CA ILE A 728 21.97 50.17 28.83
C ILE A 728 21.06 49.65 27.74
N ASN A 729 20.53 48.45 27.95
CA ASN A 729 19.70 47.76 27.00
C ASN A 729 18.24 48.15 27.17
N VAL A 730 17.80 48.42 28.41
CA VAL A 730 16.43 48.83 28.73
C VAL A 730 16.47 49.86 29.87
N ALA A 731 15.60 50.87 29.81
CA ALA A 731 15.44 51.87 30.85
C ALA A 731 13.96 52.28 30.98
N ARG A 732 13.38 52.10 32.16
CA ARG A 732 11.93 52.17 32.41
C ARG A 732 11.64 52.92 33.71
N ASN A 733 10.52 53.65 33.79
CA ASN A 733 10.02 54.27 35.04
C ASN A 733 8.90 53.43 35.70
N LEU A 734 8.43 53.85 36.88
CA LEU A 734 7.34 53.21 37.61
C LEU A 734 6.04 53.10 36.78
N ASP A 735 5.77 54.10 35.94
CA ASP A 735 4.62 54.13 35.02
C ASP A 735 4.84 53.29 33.75
N GLN A 736 5.91 52.47 33.70
CA GLN A 736 6.18 51.56 32.62
C GLN A 736 6.54 52.22 31.27
N GLU A 737 6.98 53.47 31.29
CA GLU A 737 7.41 54.20 30.10
C GLU A 737 8.92 54.13 29.89
N THR A 738 9.37 54.10 28.63
CA THR A 738 10.79 54.08 28.29
C THR A 738 11.43 55.44 28.57
N ILE A 739 12.50 55.43 29.35
CA ILE A 739 13.20 56.67 29.74
C ILE A 739 14.07 57.16 28.58
N GLU A 740 13.76 58.34 28.05
CA GLU A 740 14.58 58.98 27.03
C GLU A 740 15.97 59.39 27.55
N LYS A 741 16.99 59.20 26.70
CA LYS A 741 18.41 59.49 26.94
C LYS A 741 18.94 58.88 28.27
N PRO A 742 18.86 57.55 28.45
CA PRO A 742 19.12 56.89 29.74
C PRO A 742 20.59 56.89 30.15
N THR A 743 21.51 56.99 29.18
CA THR A 743 22.96 56.96 29.39
C THR A 743 23.50 58.07 30.29
N TYR A 744 22.79 59.19 30.39
CA TYR A 744 23.15 60.33 31.25
C TYR A 744 22.43 60.30 32.61
N LYS A 745 21.59 59.28 32.86
CA LYS A 745 20.74 59.18 34.05
C LYS A 745 21.17 58.05 35.01
N VAL A 746 22.25 57.33 34.70
CA VAL A 746 22.80 56.24 35.53
C VAL A 746 24.25 56.54 35.90
N SER A 747 24.64 56.25 37.15
CA SER A 747 26.03 56.40 37.57
C SER A 747 26.92 55.29 36.98
N ARG A 748 27.75 55.67 36.00
CA ARG A 748 28.67 54.72 35.34
C ARG A 748 29.68 54.06 36.30
N THR A 749 30.10 54.80 37.33
CA THR A 749 31.07 54.31 38.33
C THR A 749 30.47 53.16 39.14
N ILE A 750 29.20 53.25 39.52
CA ILE A 750 28.52 52.21 40.31
C ILE A 750 28.32 50.96 39.45
N VAL A 751 27.80 51.13 38.24
CA VAL A 751 27.57 50.01 37.31
C VAL A 751 28.87 49.26 37.03
N LYS A 752 29.96 49.98 36.76
CA LYS A 752 31.27 49.37 36.51
C LYS A 752 31.76 48.57 37.72
N LYS A 753 31.67 49.12 38.94
CA LYS A 753 32.05 48.41 40.16
C LYS A 753 31.26 47.11 40.35
N VAL A 754 29.94 47.13 40.12
CA VAL A 754 29.09 45.93 40.28
C VAL A 754 29.40 44.88 39.20
N LEU A 755 29.59 45.30 37.94
CA LEU A 755 29.95 44.39 36.85
C LEU A 755 31.33 43.74 37.05
N GLU A 756 32.32 44.49 37.56
CA GLU A 756 33.68 43.99 37.79
C GLU A 756 33.79 43.13 39.04
N ALA A 757 33.15 43.55 40.14
CA ALA A 757 33.20 42.81 41.41
C ALA A 757 32.24 41.61 41.43
N GLY A 758 31.19 41.61 40.58
CA GLY A 758 30.13 40.61 40.58
C GLY A 758 29.33 40.54 41.88
N LYS A 759 29.36 41.62 42.67
CA LYS A 759 28.66 41.73 43.95
C LYS A 759 27.68 42.90 43.91
N PRO A 760 26.50 42.75 44.50
CA PRO A 760 25.50 43.79 44.51
C PRO A 760 25.93 44.97 45.39
N LEU A 761 25.43 46.16 45.06
CA LEU A 761 25.69 47.39 45.80
C LEU A 761 24.36 48.04 46.19
N LEU A 762 24.14 48.14 47.50
CA LEU A 762 23.00 48.80 48.13
C LEU A 762 23.48 50.07 48.86
N THR A 763 22.76 51.17 48.66
CA THR A 763 22.96 52.41 49.42
C THR A 763 21.62 53.01 49.84
N THR A 764 21.52 53.35 51.12
CA THR A 764 20.31 53.89 51.75
C THR A 764 20.30 55.42 51.74
N ASP A 765 21.47 56.07 51.61
CA ASP A 765 21.65 57.50 51.36
C ASP A 765 22.89 57.76 50.50
N ALA A 766 22.68 57.87 49.19
CA ALA A 766 23.76 57.92 48.21
C ALA A 766 24.64 59.19 48.33
N ALA A 767 24.13 60.27 48.92
CA ALA A 767 24.87 61.53 49.08
C ALA A 767 25.87 61.50 50.24
N SER A 768 25.59 60.70 51.29
CA SER A 768 26.46 60.58 52.47
C SER A 768 27.34 59.32 52.48
N ASP A 769 27.11 58.35 51.57
CA ASP A 769 27.87 57.09 51.53
C ASP A 769 29.36 57.32 51.19
N PRO A 770 30.30 57.07 52.12
CA PRO A 770 31.72 57.33 51.92
C PRO A 770 32.31 56.57 50.72
N ARG A 771 31.71 55.44 50.32
CA ARG A 771 32.15 54.62 49.18
C ARG A 771 31.84 55.27 47.82
N LEU A 772 31.00 56.31 47.83
CA LEU A 772 30.42 56.97 46.66
C LEU A 772 30.70 58.50 46.62
N GLN A 773 31.11 59.11 47.74
CA GLN A 773 31.32 60.57 47.90
C GLN A 773 32.28 61.23 46.88
N SER A 774 33.27 60.51 46.34
CA SER A 774 34.25 61.04 45.37
C SER A 774 33.77 61.03 43.91
N SER A 775 32.55 60.56 43.63
CA SER A 775 32.03 60.41 42.26
C SER A 775 31.10 61.56 41.86
N GLN A 776 31.61 62.51 41.06
CA GLN A 776 30.88 63.69 40.56
C GLN A 776 29.54 63.38 39.87
N SER A 777 29.40 62.17 39.30
CA SER A 777 28.18 61.71 38.61
C SER A 777 26.99 61.44 39.54
N ILE A 778 27.21 61.21 40.85
CA ILE A 778 26.15 60.87 41.81
C ILE A 778 25.51 62.14 42.40
N GLN A 779 26.31 63.18 42.65
CA GLN A 779 25.83 64.46 43.18
C GLN A 779 24.92 65.20 42.17
N GLY A 780 25.21 65.10 40.87
CA GLY A 780 24.39 65.70 39.80
C GLY A 780 23.03 65.03 39.58
N LEU A 781 22.86 63.76 39.98
CA LEU A 781 21.63 62.98 39.78
C LEU A 781 20.63 63.06 40.96
N LYS A 782 21.04 63.65 42.09
CA LYS A 782 20.24 63.83 43.33
C LYS A 782 19.59 62.54 43.84
N LEU A 783 20.32 61.42 43.79
CA LEU A 783 19.82 60.10 44.19
C LEU A 783 19.71 59.99 45.72
N LYS A 784 18.63 59.41 46.24
CA LYS A 784 18.42 59.21 47.68
C LYS A 784 18.56 57.76 48.10
N SER A 785 18.06 56.81 47.32
CA SER A 785 18.31 55.37 47.53
C SER A 785 18.57 54.67 46.20
N LEU A 786 19.45 53.68 46.23
CA LEU A 786 19.91 52.97 45.03
C LEU A 786 20.30 51.54 45.34
N LEU A 787 19.93 50.65 44.42
CA LEU A 787 20.30 49.25 44.46
C LEU A 787 20.74 48.81 43.05
N CYS A 788 21.92 48.21 42.96
CA CYS A 788 22.45 47.66 41.72
C CYS A 788 22.88 46.21 41.96
N VAL A 789 22.27 45.27 41.24
CA VAL A 789 22.51 43.83 41.39
C VAL A 789 23.09 43.25 40.10
N PRO A 790 24.09 42.36 40.16
CA PRO A 790 24.64 41.74 38.97
C PRO A 790 23.69 40.66 38.42
N LEU A 791 23.61 40.56 37.10
CA LEU A 791 23.01 39.42 36.39
C LEU A 791 24.12 38.39 36.23
N THR A 792 24.03 37.27 36.94
CA THR A 792 25.06 36.23 36.90
C THR A 792 24.54 34.91 36.38
N ASN A 793 25.30 34.27 35.51
CA ASN A 793 25.01 32.93 35.04
C ASN A 793 26.27 32.09 35.12
N LYS A 794 26.20 30.96 35.85
CA LYS A 794 27.32 30.03 36.10
C LYS A 794 28.60 30.74 36.57
N GLY A 795 28.46 31.69 37.49
CA GLY A 795 29.59 32.45 38.06
C GLY A 795 30.16 33.56 37.16
N ARG A 796 29.57 33.80 35.99
CA ARG A 796 29.96 34.89 35.09
C ARG A 796 28.92 36.01 35.15
N VAL A 797 29.38 37.24 35.37
CA VAL A 797 28.52 38.43 35.29
C VAL A 797 28.26 38.75 33.81
N ILE A 798 26.99 38.66 33.41
CA ILE A 798 26.54 38.95 32.04
C ILE A 798 25.92 40.34 31.91
N GLY A 799 25.58 40.97 33.03
CA GLY A 799 24.98 42.29 33.10
C GLY A 799 24.71 42.75 34.53
N ALA A 800 23.93 43.80 34.70
CA ALA A 800 23.44 44.29 35.98
C ALA A 800 22.05 44.92 35.83
N ILE A 801 21.26 44.81 36.88
CA ILE A 801 20.00 45.52 37.06
C ILE A 801 20.26 46.66 38.04
N TYR A 802 19.95 47.88 37.63
CA TYR A 802 20.14 49.09 38.43
C TYR A 802 18.79 49.75 38.67
N VAL A 803 18.43 49.93 39.94
CA VAL A 803 17.20 50.60 40.35
C VAL A 803 17.49 51.72 41.33
N GLU A 804 16.72 52.79 41.23
CA GLU A 804 16.93 53.99 42.04
C GLU A 804 15.61 54.67 42.41
N ASN A 805 15.69 55.50 43.45
CA ASN A 805 14.63 56.41 43.84
C ASN A 805 15.25 57.73 44.35
N ARG A 806 14.76 58.85 43.82
CA ARG A 806 15.29 60.20 44.13
C ARG A 806 14.54 60.89 45.26
N PHE A 807 13.40 60.34 45.68
CA PHE A 807 12.48 61.01 46.61
C PHE A 807 12.57 60.44 48.03
N GLN A 808 12.86 59.14 48.17
CA GLN A 808 12.90 58.43 49.45
C GLN A 808 14.30 57.86 49.77
N LYS A 809 14.77 58.07 51.01
CA LYS A 809 15.99 57.43 51.56
C LYS A 809 15.62 56.10 52.19
N GLY A 810 16.54 55.14 52.14
CA GLY A 810 16.38 53.82 52.77
C GLY A 810 15.26 52.94 52.19
N LEU A 811 14.75 53.25 50.99
CA LEU A 811 13.66 52.49 50.37
C LEU A 811 14.04 51.02 50.11
N PHE A 812 15.25 50.81 49.58
CA PHE A 812 15.75 49.46 49.33
C PHE A 812 16.40 48.92 50.60
N THR A 813 15.93 47.75 51.04
CA THR A 813 16.42 47.06 52.25
C THR A 813 17.26 45.84 51.88
N GLN A 814 17.85 45.19 52.88
CA GLN A 814 18.57 43.93 52.68
C GLN A 814 17.66 42.85 52.09
N ASP A 815 16.40 42.80 52.50
CA ASP A 815 15.40 41.86 51.97
C ASP A 815 15.10 42.14 50.49
N THR A 816 15.01 43.42 50.10
CA THR A 816 14.85 43.82 48.69
C THR A 816 16.06 43.40 47.85
N LEU A 817 17.26 43.52 48.41
CA LEU A 817 18.49 43.08 47.77
C LEU A 817 18.49 41.57 47.53
N GLU A 818 18.08 40.77 48.52
CA GLU A 818 18.02 39.30 48.40
C GLU A 818 17.03 38.86 47.33
N ILE A 819 15.81 39.43 47.33
CA ILE A 819 14.77 39.11 46.36
C ILE A 819 15.20 39.50 44.93
N LEU A 820 15.73 40.71 44.75
CA LEU A 820 16.18 41.15 43.42
C LEU A 820 17.41 40.41 42.94
N SER A 821 18.31 39.98 43.83
CA SER A 821 19.47 39.16 43.45
C SER A 821 19.02 37.78 42.95
N ALA A 822 18.08 37.13 43.64
CA ALA A 822 17.51 35.86 43.19
C ALA A 822 16.76 36.01 41.85
N PHE A 823 16.03 37.10 41.66
CA PHE A 823 15.37 37.40 40.39
C PHE A 823 16.38 37.67 39.26
N ALA A 824 17.46 38.40 39.56
CA ALA A 824 18.53 38.69 38.61
C ALA A 824 19.21 37.39 38.10
N ASP A 825 19.42 36.40 38.96
CA ASP A 825 19.99 35.11 38.53
C ASP A 825 19.06 34.34 37.59
N GLN A 826 17.75 34.36 37.85
CA GLN A 826 16.75 33.76 36.95
C GLN A 826 16.66 34.51 35.62
N ALA A 827 16.68 35.85 35.65
CA ALA A 827 16.74 36.68 34.46
C ALA A 827 18.00 36.41 33.62
N ALA A 828 19.15 36.22 34.28
CA ALA A 828 20.39 35.92 33.58
C ALA A 828 20.35 34.57 32.85
N LEU A 829 19.72 33.55 33.46
CA LEU A 829 19.50 32.24 32.84
C LEU A 829 18.56 32.34 31.63
N ALA A 830 17.43 33.03 31.78
CA ALA A 830 16.45 33.18 30.70
C ALA A 830 17.04 33.90 29.48
N LEU A 831 17.82 34.97 29.71
CA LEU A 831 18.48 35.71 28.63
C LEU A 831 19.54 34.87 27.91
N GLU A 832 20.31 34.05 28.63
CA GLU A 832 21.28 33.16 28.01
C GLU A 832 20.58 32.03 27.23
N ASN A 833 19.46 31.52 27.72
CA ASN A 833 18.67 30.52 27.02
C ASN A 833 18.10 31.05 25.69
N ALA A 834 17.53 32.26 25.69
CA ALA A 834 17.07 32.91 24.47
C ALA A 834 18.21 33.12 23.47
N ARG A 835 19.40 33.51 23.96
CA ARG A 835 20.60 33.64 23.11
C ARG A 835 21.09 32.30 22.56
N LEU A 836 21.13 31.25 23.38
CA LEU A 836 21.53 29.90 22.97
C LEU A 836 20.55 29.32 21.95
N TYR A 837 19.26 29.66 22.08
CA TYR A 837 18.25 29.27 21.11
C TYR A 837 18.54 29.88 19.73
N GLU A 838 18.86 31.17 19.68
CA GLU A 838 19.25 31.83 18.43
C GLU A 838 20.55 31.24 17.84
N GLU A 839 21.53 30.90 18.70
CA GLU A 839 22.79 30.27 18.26
C GLU A 839 22.59 28.85 17.73
N ASN A 840 21.74 28.06 18.39
CA ASN A 840 21.39 26.72 17.95
C ASN A 840 20.69 26.74 16.59
N HIS A 841 19.82 27.71 16.36
CA HIS A 841 19.18 27.87 15.06
C HIS A 841 20.22 28.09 13.94
N ARG A 842 21.27 28.87 14.21
CA ARG A 842 22.39 29.05 13.25
C ARG A 842 23.25 27.79 13.08
N LYS A 843 23.36 26.95 14.12
CA LYS A 843 24.05 25.64 14.02
C LYS A 843 23.25 24.65 13.17
N THR A 844 21.92 24.71 13.23
CA THR A 844 21.03 23.92 12.37
C THR A 844 21.29 24.22 10.88
N ASP A 845 21.46 25.48 10.50
CA ASP A 845 21.81 25.87 9.12
C ASP A 845 23.17 25.30 8.69
N LYS A 846 24.08 25.09 9.65
CA LYS A 846 25.39 24.47 9.40
C LYS A 846 25.29 22.96 9.24
N ILE A 847 24.34 22.32 9.90
CA ILE A 847 24.01 20.89 9.72
C ILE A 847 23.43 20.65 8.32
N GLU A 848 22.68 21.59 7.75
CA GLU A 848 22.20 21.48 6.38
C GLU A 848 23.34 21.40 5.35
N LYS A 849 24.40 22.18 5.54
CA LYS A 849 25.62 22.07 4.70
C LYS A 849 26.35 20.72 4.85
N LEU A 850 26.28 20.10 6.02
CA LEU A 850 26.82 18.75 6.25
C LEU A 850 25.96 17.67 5.59
N ASN A 851 24.64 17.86 5.50
CA ASN A 851 23.76 16.98 4.75
C ASN A 851 24.02 17.00 3.24
N GLU A 852 24.53 18.12 2.72
CA GLU A 852 24.97 18.23 1.33
C GLU A 852 26.17 17.31 1.05
N GLN A 853 27.12 17.22 2.00
CA GLN A 853 28.23 16.26 1.94
C GLN A 853 27.74 14.80 2.06
N LEU A 854 26.71 14.56 2.86
CA LEU A 854 26.08 13.23 2.97
C LEU A 854 25.44 12.78 1.64
N SER A 855 24.98 13.74 0.84
CA SER A 855 24.34 13.48 -0.46
C SER A 855 25.35 13.00 -1.50
N GLN A 856 26.61 13.47 -1.43
CA GLN A 856 27.70 12.95 -2.25
C GLN A 856 28.08 11.51 -1.87
N LEU A 857 27.94 11.14 -0.60
CA LEU A 857 28.15 9.76 -0.15
C LEU A 857 27.05 8.81 -0.66
N LEU A 858 25.82 9.32 -0.81
CA LEU A 858 24.69 8.57 -1.35
C LEU A 858 24.85 8.30 -2.86
N ALA A 859 25.46 9.21 -3.62
CA ALA A 859 25.80 8.99 -5.02
C ALA A 859 26.77 7.81 -5.19
N HIS A 860 27.69 7.60 -4.24
CA HIS A 860 28.57 6.43 -4.24
C HIS A 860 27.82 5.13 -3.94
N LYS A 861 26.78 5.20 -3.11
CA LYS A 861 25.88 4.06 -2.80
C LYS A 861 24.93 3.71 -3.94
N GLU A 862 24.59 4.66 -4.80
CA GLU A 862 23.77 4.40 -5.99
C GLU A 862 24.49 3.52 -7.00
N VAL A 863 25.81 3.69 -7.17
CA VAL A 863 26.63 2.85 -8.07
C VAL A 863 26.61 1.37 -7.65
N GLU A 864 26.68 1.07 -6.35
CA GLU A 864 26.51 -0.30 -5.83
C GLU A 864 25.09 -0.87 -6.07
N LEU A 865 24.08 0.01 -6.12
CA LEU A 865 22.69 -0.36 -6.34
C LEU A 865 22.44 -0.72 -7.81
N THR A 866 23.14 -0.07 -8.74
CA THR A 866 23.11 -0.37 -10.17
C THR A 866 23.61 -1.78 -10.47
N GLU A 867 24.71 -2.21 -9.84
CA GLU A 867 25.26 -3.57 -10.00
C GLU A 867 24.31 -4.66 -9.44
N ALA A 868 23.54 -4.33 -8.40
CA ALA A 868 22.52 -5.21 -7.85
C ALA A 868 21.26 -5.28 -8.74
N GLN A 869 20.92 -4.17 -9.42
CA GLN A 869 19.82 -4.11 -10.39
C GLN A 869 20.13 -4.88 -11.67
N GLU A 870 21.38 -4.92 -12.13
CA GLU A 870 21.79 -5.76 -13.28
C GLU A 870 21.54 -7.25 -13.06
N LYS A 871 21.73 -7.74 -11.84
CA LYS A 871 21.44 -9.14 -11.48
C LYS A 871 19.93 -9.45 -11.47
N ILE A 872 19.10 -8.47 -11.12
CA ILE A 872 17.63 -8.59 -11.12
C ILE A 872 17.06 -8.46 -12.55
N SER A 873 17.63 -7.56 -13.36
CA SER A 873 17.36 -7.42 -14.80
C SER A 873 17.55 -8.74 -15.54
N HIS A 874 18.61 -9.50 -15.22
CA HIS A 874 18.86 -10.79 -15.85
C HIS A 874 17.79 -11.85 -15.53
N GLY A 875 17.14 -11.78 -14.36
CA GLY A 875 16.03 -12.67 -13.98
C GLY A 875 14.70 -12.25 -14.60
N LEU A 876 14.43 -10.95 -14.71
CA LEU A 876 13.24 -10.40 -15.39
C LEU A 876 13.27 -10.65 -16.90
N ARG A 877 14.46 -10.56 -17.51
CA ARG A 877 14.68 -10.90 -18.93
C ARG A 877 14.17 -12.30 -19.25
N VAL A 878 14.25 -13.30 -18.37
CA VAL A 878 13.76 -14.67 -18.66
C VAL A 878 12.24 -14.76 -18.73
N LEU A 879 11.51 -13.88 -18.02
CA LEU A 879 10.04 -13.85 -18.00
C LEU A 879 9.46 -12.97 -19.11
N GLU A 880 10.16 -11.91 -19.53
CA GLU A 880 9.79 -11.08 -20.68
C GLU A 880 9.83 -11.85 -22.02
N ARG A 881 10.70 -12.87 -22.12
CA ARG A 881 10.85 -13.76 -23.29
C ARG A 881 9.56 -14.46 -23.73
N LYS A 882 8.65 -14.74 -22.79
CA LYS A 882 7.37 -15.40 -23.09
C LYS A 882 6.30 -14.47 -23.67
N TYR A 883 6.45 -13.15 -23.54
CA TYR A 883 5.42 -12.16 -23.92
C TYR A 883 5.80 -11.27 -25.12
N ALA A 884 7.00 -11.45 -25.70
CA ALA A 884 7.52 -10.62 -26.79
C ALA A 884 7.12 -11.10 -28.21
N TYR A 885 6.55 -12.29 -28.34
CA TYR A 885 6.31 -12.97 -29.64
C TYR A 885 4.83 -13.30 -29.89
N ASP A 886 3.91 -12.39 -29.56
CA ASP A 886 2.43 -12.54 -29.61
C ASP A 886 1.86 -13.16 -30.90
N LYS A 887 2.60 -13.14 -32.02
CA LYS A 887 2.17 -13.68 -33.33
C LYS A 887 2.80 -15.03 -33.72
N ILE A 888 3.70 -15.59 -32.91
CA ILE A 888 4.37 -16.86 -33.18
C ILE A 888 3.82 -17.91 -32.22
N ILE A 889 3.09 -18.90 -32.75
CA ILE A 889 2.52 -19.99 -31.96
C ILE A 889 3.54 -21.13 -31.84
N GLY A 890 3.87 -21.51 -30.61
CA GLY A 890 4.78 -22.62 -30.33
C GLY A 890 4.80 -23.03 -28.86
N VAL A 891 4.25 -24.20 -28.55
CA VAL A 891 4.34 -24.86 -27.22
C VAL A 891 5.28 -26.07 -27.24
N SER A 892 5.63 -26.55 -28.44
CA SER A 892 6.52 -27.69 -28.65
C SER A 892 7.96 -27.39 -28.20
N PRO A 893 8.71 -28.40 -27.70
CA PRO A 893 10.12 -28.23 -27.35
C PRO A 893 11.00 -27.73 -28.50
N ALA A 894 10.63 -28.06 -29.75
CA ALA A 894 11.34 -27.58 -30.93
C ALA A 894 11.18 -26.07 -31.12
N MET A 895 9.97 -25.52 -30.93
CA MET A 895 9.73 -24.08 -30.98
C MET A 895 10.30 -23.35 -29.76
N GLN A 896 10.34 -23.96 -28.58
CA GLN A 896 10.97 -23.35 -27.39
C GLN A 896 12.46 -23.07 -27.62
N ARG A 897 13.20 -23.97 -28.29
CA ARG A 897 14.60 -23.72 -28.68
C ARG A 897 14.74 -22.53 -29.65
N VAL A 898 13.78 -22.35 -30.56
CA VAL A 898 13.76 -21.19 -31.47
C VAL A 898 13.59 -19.89 -30.68
N PHE A 899 12.67 -19.85 -29.71
CA PHE A 899 12.49 -18.68 -28.83
C PHE A 899 13.75 -18.36 -28.04
N GLU A 900 14.42 -19.37 -27.46
CA GLU A 900 15.67 -19.17 -26.73
C GLU A 900 16.79 -18.52 -27.57
N VAL A 901 16.87 -18.83 -28.86
CA VAL A 901 17.82 -18.21 -29.78
C VAL A 901 17.36 -16.80 -30.14
N LEU A 902 16.08 -16.60 -30.44
CA LEU A 902 15.52 -15.28 -30.73
C LEU A 902 15.83 -14.28 -29.61
N ASP A 903 15.64 -14.67 -28.36
CA ASP A 903 15.86 -13.83 -27.19
C ASP A 903 17.31 -13.37 -27.00
N ARG A 904 18.27 -14.13 -27.54
CA ARG A 904 19.70 -13.78 -27.47
C ARG A 904 20.13 -12.86 -28.61
N VAL A 905 19.37 -12.85 -29.70
CA VAL A 905 19.77 -12.24 -30.97
C VAL A 905 18.99 -10.95 -31.25
N THR A 906 17.82 -10.75 -30.64
CA THR A 906 16.97 -9.56 -30.82
C THR A 906 17.69 -8.24 -30.56
N GLU A 907 18.47 -8.12 -29.48
CA GLU A 907 19.16 -6.87 -29.09
C GLU A 907 20.37 -6.52 -29.98
N GLY A 908 20.97 -7.50 -30.66
CA GLY A 908 22.21 -7.31 -31.43
C GLY A 908 22.00 -6.87 -32.88
N SER A 909 23.04 -6.30 -33.50
CA SER A 909 23.07 -5.96 -34.94
C SER A 909 23.68 -7.08 -35.81
N ILE A 910 23.92 -8.26 -35.24
CA ILE A 910 24.50 -9.39 -35.96
C ILE A 910 23.57 -9.88 -37.07
N SER A 911 24.14 -10.37 -38.17
CA SER A 911 23.41 -11.01 -39.25
C SER A 911 22.75 -12.30 -38.76
N VAL A 912 21.51 -12.53 -39.20
CA VAL A 912 20.74 -13.71 -38.81
C VAL A 912 20.32 -14.47 -40.06
N LEU A 913 20.61 -15.76 -40.09
CA LEU A 913 20.20 -16.67 -41.16
C LEU A 913 19.12 -17.62 -40.64
N ILE A 914 17.90 -17.48 -41.16
CA ILE A 914 16.75 -18.32 -40.84
C ILE A 914 16.65 -19.43 -41.88
N THR A 915 16.79 -20.68 -41.45
CA THR A 915 16.69 -21.85 -42.34
C THR A 915 15.42 -22.62 -42.06
N GLY A 916 14.83 -23.25 -43.07
CA GLY A 916 13.70 -24.15 -42.88
C GLY A 916 12.80 -24.25 -44.10
N GLU A 917 11.98 -25.28 -44.15
CA GLU A 917 11.10 -25.56 -45.27
C GLU A 917 10.16 -24.38 -45.60
N SER A 918 9.65 -24.38 -46.84
CA SER A 918 8.66 -23.42 -47.28
C SER A 918 7.39 -23.54 -46.42
N GLY A 919 6.83 -22.40 -45.98
CA GLY A 919 5.59 -22.39 -45.19
C GLY A 919 5.75 -22.60 -43.68
N THR A 920 6.97 -22.55 -43.11
CA THR A 920 7.21 -22.72 -41.67
C THR A 920 7.06 -21.44 -40.82
N GLY A 921 6.99 -20.26 -41.47
CA GLY A 921 6.86 -18.96 -40.81
C GLY A 921 8.15 -18.12 -40.71
N LYS A 922 9.11 -18.29 -41.63
CA LYS A 922 10.40 -17.56 -41.64
C LYS A 922 10.25 -16.03 -41.58
N GLU A 923 9.30 -15.46 -42.29
CA GLU A 923 9.03 -14.00 -42.25
C GLU A 923 8.54 -13.54 -40.87
N LEU A 924 7.72 -14.35 -40.17
CA LEU A 924 7.25 -14.00 -38.82
C LEU A 924 8.40 -13.92 -37.82
N ILE A 925 9.39 -14.82 -37.95
CA ILE A 925 10.62 -14.79 -37.16
C ILE A 925 11.45 -13.54 -37.48
N ALA A 926 11.58 -13.18 -38.76
CA ALA A 926 12.29 -11.96 -39.16
C ALA A 926 11.63 -10.69 -38.61
N ARG A 927 10.30 -10.61 -38.68
CA ARG A 927 9.53 -9.50 -38.09
C ARG A 927 9.66 -9.47 -36.57
N ALA A 928 9.63 -10.63 -35.91
CA ALA A 928 9.86 -10.74 -34.48
C ALA A 928 11.25 -10.26 -34.06
N LEU A 929 12.29 -10.57 -34.85
CA LEU A 929 13.64 -10.04 -34.62
C LEU A 929 13.68 -8.52 -34.72
N HIS A 930 12.97 -7.93 -35.68
CA HIS A 930 12.93 -6.49 -35.87
C HIS A 930 12.17 -5.76 -34.75
N PHE A 931 10.90 -6.14 -34.50
CA PHE A 931 10.02 -5.43 -33.56
C PHE A 931 10.44 -5.56 -32.09
N ASN A 932 11.30 -6.55 -31.80
CA ASN A 932 11.89 -6.74 -30.47
C ASN A 932 13.36 -6.27 -30.41
N SER A 933 13.85 -5.53 -31.40
CA SER A 933 15.20 -4.95 -31.41
C SER A 933 15.22 -3.44 -31.09
N PRO A 934 16.40 -2.83 -30.85
CA PRO A 934 16.53 -1.38 -30.75
C PRO A 934 16.04 -0.62 -32.00
N ARG A 935 15.96 -1.33 -33.15
CA ARG A 935 15.50 -0.78 -34.43
C ARG A 935 13.98 -0.89 -34.64
N LYS A 936 13.20 -1.25 -33.61
CA LYS A 936 11.73 -1.46 -33.68
C LYS A 936 10.90 -0.29 -34.21
N ASN A 937 11.42 0.94 -34.09
CA ASN A 937 10.78 2.16 -34.57
C ASN A 937 11.30 2.61 -35.95
N ALA A 938 12.31 1.91 -36.50
CA ALA A 938 12.89 2.19 -37.81
C ALA A 938 12.26 1.29 -38.89
N GLU A 939 12.58 1.55 -40.15
CA GLU A 939 12.00 0.81 -41.27
C GLU A 939 12.37 -0.69 -41.24
N PHE A 940 11.36 -1.54 -41.49
CA PHE A 940 11.53 -2.96 -41.78
C PHE A 940 11.26 -3.17 -43.27
N VAL A 941 12.33 -3.28 -44.04
CA VAL A 941 12.28 -3.43 -45.48
C VAL A 941 12.44 -4.92 -45.81
N ALA A 942 11.48 -5.50 -46.51
CA ALA A 942 11.52 -6.91 -46.90
C ALA A 942 11.55 -7.05 -48.43
N ILE A 943 12.38 -7.95 -48.93
CA ILE A 943 12.46 -8.30 -50.35
C ILE A 943 12.64 -9.81 -50.49
N ASN A 944 11.92 -10.41 -51.44
CA ASN A 944 12.14 -11.78 -51.85
C ASN A 944 13.07 -11.80 -53.07
N CYS A 945 14.22 -12.49 -52.94
CA CYS A 945 15.23 -12.58 -53.98
C CYS A 945 14.87 -13.48 -55.17
N SER A 946 13.89 -14.39 -55.03
CA SER A 946 13.44 -15.26 -56.12
C SER A 946 12.41 -14.59 -57.04
N ALA A 947 11.70 -13.57 -56.53
CA ALA A 947 10.56 -12.95 -57.22
C ALA A 947 10.94 -11.90 -58.27
N ILE A 948 12.22 -11.47 -58.33
CA ILE A 948 12.67 -10.34 -59.14
C ILE A 948 13.87 -10.74 -60.02
N PRO A 949 13.83 -10.50 -61.34
CA PRO A 949 14.97 -10.74 -62.24
C PRO A 949 16.23 -9.96 -61.85
N GLY A 950 17.42 -10.52 -62.10
CA GLY A 950 18.70 -10.04 -61.54
C GLY A 950 19.01 -8.54 -61.71
N GLN A 951 18.80 -7.96 -62.90
CA GLN A 951 19.06 -6.52 -63.13
C GLN A 951 18.07 -5.62 -62.37
N LEU A 952 16.81 -6.04 -62.24
CA LEU A 952 15.80 -5.33 -61.45
C LEU A 952 16.10 -5.47 -59.96
N LEU A 953 16.52 -6.66 -59.51
CA LEU A 953 16.92 -6.90 -58.13
C LEU A 953 18.13 -6.02 -57.74
N GLU A 954 19.10 -5.84 -58.65
CA GLU A 954 20.22 -4.93 -58.43
C GLU A 954 19.76 -3.48 -58.23
N SER A 955 18.88 -3.01 -59.12
CA SER A 955 18.31 -1.66 -59.04
C SER A 955 17.46 -1.47 -57.79
N GLU A 956 16.70 -2.47 -57.34
CA GLU A 956 15.93 -2.39 -56.09
C GLU A 956 16.86 -2.32 -54.88
N LEU A 957 17.86 -3.20 -54.79
CA LEU A 957 18.75 -3.26 -53.63
C LEU A 957 19.59 -1.99 -53.49
N PHE A 958 20.26 -1.55 -54.56
CA PHE A 958 21.28 -0.51 -54.51
C PHE A 958 20.84 0.86 -55.04
N GLY A 959 19.70 0.93 -55.73
CA GLY A 959 19.23 2.16 -56.38
C GLY A 959 19.99 2.47 -57.67
N HIS A 960 19.53 3.46 -58.42
CA HIS A 960 20.16 3.90 -59.67
C HIS A 960 20.10 5.42 -59.83
N VAL A 961 21.04 5.96 -60.59
CA VAL A 961 20.97 7.34 -61.10
C VAL A 961 20.30 7.37 -62.47
N ARG A 962 19.74 8.51 -62.84
CA ARG A 962 19.16 8.74 -64.16
C ARG A 962 20.17 8.39 -65.26
N GLY A 963 19.74 7.58 -66.23
CA GLY A 963 20.57 7.14 -67.35
C GLY A 963 21.46 5.92 -67.09
N ALA A 964 21.33 5.25 -65.94
CA ALA A 964 22.14 4.07 -65.61
C ALA A 964 21.87 2.84 -66.50
N PHE A 965 20.65 2.71 -67.04
CA PHE A 965 20.23 1.67 -68.01
C PHE A 965 19.00 2.17 -68.80
N THR A 966 18.61 1.44 -69.84
CA THR A 966 17.42 1.72 -70.66
C THR A 966 16.15 1.65 -69.80
N GLY A 967 15.51 2.80 -69.55
CA GLY A 967 14.33 2.94 -68.67
C GLY A 967 14.60 3.63 -67.32
N ALA A 968 15.85 3.98 -66.99
CA ALA A 968 16.20 4.75 -65.79
C ALA A 968 15.95 6.26 -65.97
N GLU A 969 14.69 6.68 -66.08
CA GLU A 969 14.30 8.08 -66.37
C GLU A 969 14.54 9.05 -65.20
N ARG A 970 14.62 8.53 -63.97
CA ARG A 970 14.80 9.31 -62.74
C ARG A 970 15.71 8.58 -61.76
N ASP A 971 16.31 9.31 -60.84
CA ASP A 971 17.05 8.73 -59.72
C ASP A 971 16.10 7.93 -58.82
N LYS A 972 16.54 6.73 -58.40
CA LYS A 972 15.82 5.88 -57.45
C LYS A 972 16.73 5.50 -56.29
N LYS A 973 16.23 5.67 -55.05
CA LYS A 973 16.90 5.17 -53.84
C LYS A 973 16.76 3.65 -53.74
N GLY A 974 17.84 2.97 -53.34
CA GLY A 974 17.83 1.52 -53.11
C GLY A 974 17.22 1.13 -51.76
N LEU A 975 16.87 -0.13 -51.60
CA LEU A 975 16.35 -0.71 -50.35
C LEU A 975 17.37 -0.62 -49.22
N PHE A 976 18.67 -0.67 -49.51
CA PHE A 976 19.72 -0.41 -48.50
C PHE A 976 19.69 1.04 -47.98
N GLU A 977 19.41 2.02 -48.84
CA GLU A 977 19.23 3.41 -48.43
C GLU A 977 17.93 3.58 -47.61
N LEU A 978 16.85 2.94 -48.04
CA LEU A 978 15.55 3.00 -47.34
C LEU A 978 15.60 2.32 -45.97
N ALA A 979 16.37 1.24 -45.85
CA ALA A 979 16.55 0.49 -44.61
C ALA A 979 17.64 1.08 -43.70
N HIS A 980 18.20 2.26 -44.01
CA HIS A 980 19.23 2.89 -43.19
C HIS A 980 18.73 3.15 -41.76
N GLY A 981 19.47 2.68 -40.75
CA GLY A 981 19.05 2.69 -39.33
C GLY A 981 18.02 1.60 -38.98
N GLY A 982 17.50 0.88 -39.99
CA GLY A 982 16.46 -0.15 -39.89
C GLY A 982 16.97 -1.56 -40.14
N THR A 983 16.08 -2.44 -40.60
CA THR A 983 16.37 -3.85 -40.89
C THR A 983 15.99 -4.19 -42.33
N LEU A 984 16.89 -4.84 -43.06
CA LEU A 984 16.62 -5.39 -44.38
C LEU A 984 16.48 -6.91 -44.27
N PHE A 985 15.31 -7.42 -44.61
CA PHE A 985 14.98 -8.83 -44.67
C PHE A 985 15.10 -9.35 -46.10
N LEU A 986 16.03 -10.28 -46.32
CA LEU A 986 16.30 -10.96 -47.59
C LEU A 986 15.70 -12.36 -47.55
N ASP A 987 14.48 -12.51 -48.06
CA ASP A 987 13.86 -13.83 -48.17
C ASP A 987 14.37 -14.57 -49.41
N GLU A 988 14.47 -15.89 -49.29
CA GLU A 988 14.99 -16.80 -50.32
C GLU A 988 16.40 -16.40 -50.83
N ILE A 989 17.31 -16.06 -49.91
CA ILE A 989 18.68 -15.62 -50.24
C ILE A 989 19.48 -16.65 -51.05
N GLY A 990 19.13 -17.94 -50.96
CA GLY A 990 19.78 -19.00 -51.74
C GLY A 990 19.59 -18.85 -53.25
N ASP A 991 18.53 -18.17 -53.68
CA ASP A 991 18.19 -17.94 -55.09
C ASP A 991 18.78 -16.63 -55.64
N MET A 992 19.61 -15.92 -54.85
CA MET A 992 20.26 -14.68 -55.31
C MET A 992 21.27 -14.96 -56.43
N PRO A 993 21.17 -14.25 -57.59
CA PRO A 993 22.11 -14.39 -58.70
C PRO A 993 23.57 -14.24 -58.27
N LEU A 994 24.44 -15.10 -58.80
CA LEU A 994 25.87 -15.17 -58.43
C LEU A 994 26.59 -13.82 -58.60
N GLU A 995 26.18 -13.01 -59.57
CA GLU A 995 26.74 -11.68 -59.85
C GLU A 995 26.44 -10.62 -58.78
N LEU A 996 25.35 -10.79 -58.02
CA LEU A 996 24.95 -9.87 -56.94
C LEU A 996 25.58 -10.24 -55.60
N GLN A 997 25.96 -11.50 -55.41
CA GLN A 997 26.56 -11.98 -54.17
C GLN A 997 27.83 -11.19 -53.75
N PRO A 998 28.78 -10.86 -54.65
CA PRO A 998 29.92 -10.00 -54.32
C PRO A 998 29.53 -8.57 -53.92
N LYS A 999 28.47 -8.02 -54.54
CA LYS A 999 27.98 -6.67 -54.20
C LYS A 999 27.36 -6.67 -52.81
N LEU A 1000 26.55 -7.67 -52.49
CA LEU A 1000 26.00 -7.86 -51.15
C LEU A 1000 27.10 -8.05 -50.10
N LEU A 1001 28.11 -8.88 -50.39
CA LEU A 1001 29.26 -9.08 -49.51
C LEU A 1001 29.98 -7.75 -49.20
N ARG A 1002 30.23 -6.93 -50.23
CA ARG A 1002 30.84 -5.61 -50.04
C ARG A 1002 30.04 -4.73 -49.10
N VAL A 1003 28.71 -4.68 -49.23
CA VAL A 1003 27.87 -3.90 -48.30
C VAL A 1003 27.96 -4.43 -46.87
N LEU A 1004 27.97 -5.75 -46.69
CA LEU A 1004 28.11 -6.39 -45.38
C LEU A 1004 29.49 -6.13 -44.73
N GLU A 1005 30.53 -5.92 -45.52
CA GLU A 1005 31.90 -5.65 -45.05
C GLU A 1005 32.16 -4.16 -44.82
N SER A 1006 31.96 -3.35 -45.86
CA SER A 1006 32.34 -1.93 -45.84
C SER A 1006 31.23 -1.00 -45.36
N ARG A 1007 29.99 -1.48 -45.23
CA ARG A 1007 28.80 -0.65 -44.91
C ARG A 1007 28.63 0.53 -45.87
N GLU A 1008 29.00 0.32 -47.12
CA GLU A 1008 28.87 1.30 -48.20
C GLU A 1008 28.15 0.66 -49.37
N ILE A 1009 27.23 1.40 -49.98
CA ILE A 1009 26.62 1.04 -51.26
C ILE A 1009 27.05 2.02 -52.35
N ARG A 1010 26.84 1.61 -53.60
CA ARG A 1010 26.95 2.47 -54.78
C ARG A 1010 25.71 2.26 -55.63
N LYS A 1011 25.08 3.36 -56.06
CA LYS A 1011 23.98 3.30 -57.01
C LYS A 1011 24.49 2.80 -58.36
N VAL A 1012 23.66 2.05 -59.07
CA VAL A 1012 23.94 1.66 -60.45
C VAL A 1012 24.14 2.94 -61.28
N GLY A 1013 25.27 3.03 -61.99
CA GLY A 1013 25.66 4.21 -62.76
C GLY A 1013 26.36 5.34 -61.98
N SER A 1014 26.55 5.21 -60.66
CA SER A 1014 27.24 6.20 -59.83
C SER A 1014 28.51 5.66 -59.18
N HIS A 1015 29.55 6.50 -59.09
CA HIS A 1015 30.76 6.21 -58.32
C HIS A 1015 30.69 6.72 -56.88
N GLN A 1016 29.63 7.44 -56.52
CA GLN A 1016 29.45 7.96 -55.16
C GLN A 1016 29.19 6.80 -54.19
N LYS A 1017 30.03 6.73 -53.15
CA LYS A 1017 29.83 5.82 -52.04
C LYS A 1017 28.81 6.42 -51.07
N ILE A 1018 27.82 5.62 -50.68
CA ILE A 1018 26.79 5.99 -49.71
C ILE A 1018 26.93 5.07 -48.51
N SER A 1019 27.22 5.62 -47.34
CA SER A 1019 27.31 4.84 -46.11
C SER A 1019 25.92 4.41 -45.64
N VAL A 1020 25.77 3.13 -45.31
CA VAL A 1020 24.50 2.56 -44.82
C VAL A 1020 24.70 1.72 -43.57
N ASP A 1021 23.84 1.91 -42.57
CA ASP A 1021 23.84 1.10 -41.36
C ASP A 1021 22.56 0.26 -41.29
N VAL A 1022 22.61 -0.96 -41.80
CA VAL A 1022 21.44 -1.83 -41.96
C VAL A 1022 21.69 -3.17 -41.26
N ARG A 1023 20.73 -3.60 -40.45
CA ARG A 1023 20.74 -4.96 -39.91
C ARG A 1023 20.22 -5.93 -40.97
N ILE A 1024 20.99 -6.97 -41.26
CA ILE A 1024 20.60 -7.97 -42.27
C ILE A 1024 20.01 -9.21 -41.59
N VAL A 1025 18.80 -9.56 -42.01
CA VAL A 1025 18.16 -10.83 -41.67
C VAL A 1025 17.90 -11.54 -42.99
N SER A 1026 18.35 -12.78 -43.12
CA SER A 1026 18.18 -13.57 -44.35
C SER A 1026 17.40 -14.84 -44.05
N ALA A 1027 16.63 -15.31 -45.02
CA ALA A 1027 15.89 -16.57 -44.92
C ALA A 1027 16.12 -17.43 -46.17
N THR A 1028 16.13 -18.75 -45.99
CA THR A 1028 16.20 -19.69 -47.12
C THR A 1028 15.59 -21.05 -46.77
N HIS A 1029 15.11 -21.75 -47.79
CA HIS A 1029 14.69 -23.15 -47.71
C HIS A 1029 15.75 -24.13 -48.20
N GLN A 1030 16.82 -23.64 -48.83
CA GLN A 1030 17.90 -24.45 -49.41
C GLN A 1030 19.07 -24.60 -48.44
N ASP A 1031 19.83 -25.68 -48.58
CA ASP A 1031 21.09 -25.85 -47.85
C ASP A 1031 22.20 -25.02 -48.50
N LEU A 1032 22.50 -23.85 -47.92
CA LEU A 1032 23.54 -22.96 -48.44
C LEU A 1032 24.93 -23.60 -48.43
N LYS A 1033 25.22 -24.54 -47.52
CA LYS A 1033 26.52 -25.24 -47.52
C LYS A 1033 26.66 -26.15 -48.74
N GLU A 1034 25.56 -26.79 -49.14
CA GLU A 1034 25.52 -27.58 -50.37
C GLU A 1034 25.67 -26.69 -51.62
N LEU A 1035 25.01 -25.52 -51.64
CA LEU A 1035 25.17 -24.55 -52.74
C LEU A 1035 26.60 -24.01 -52.84
N CYS A 1036 27.29 -23.81 -51.71
CA CYS A 1036 28.71 -23.46 -51.70
C CYS A 1036 29.56 -24.56 -52.35
N ARG A 1037 29.30 -25.84 -52.04
CA ARG A 1037 29.98 -26.97 -52.68
C ARG A 1037 29.72 -27.03 -54.19
N LYS A 1038 28.52 -26.68 -54.62
CA LYS A 1038 28.12 -26.58 -56.04
C LYS A 1038 28.61 -25.31 -56.76
N LYS A 1039 29.32 -24.41 -56.06
CA LYS A 1039 29.78 -23.10 -56.57
C LYS A 1039 28.66 -22.18 -57.06
N SER A 1040 27.40 -22.45 -56.69
CA SER A 1040 26.23 -21.60 -56.98
C SER A 1040 26.02 -20.53 -55.90
N PHE A 1041 26.68 -20.67 -54.75
CA PHE A 1041 26.69 -19.67 -53.68
C PHE A 1041 28.12 -19.47 -53.19
N ARG A 1042 28.52 -18.23 -52.88
CA ARG A 1042 29.88 -17.96 -52.42
C ARG A 1042 30.06 -18.27 -50.93
N GLU A 1043 31.16 -18.92 -50.61
CA GLU A 1043 31.49 -19.32 -49.24
C GLU A 1043 31.77 -18.10 -48.32
N ASP A 1044 32.41 -17.05 -48.85
CA ASP A 1044 32.66 -15.80 -48.14
C ASP A 1044 31.36 -15.10 -47.69
N LEU A 1045 30.39 -14.99 -48.60
CA LEU A 1045 29.06 -14.45 -48.31
C LEU A 1045 28.30 -15.32 -47.30
N TYR A 1046 28.38 -16.65 -47.42
CA TYR A 1046 27.74 -17.57 -46.47
C TYR A 1046 28.20 -17.30 -45.04
N TYR A 1047 29.51 -17.21 -44.79
CA TYR A 1047 30.01 -16.94 -43.43
C TYR A 1047 29.60 -15.56 -42.92
N ARG A 1048 29.47 -14.55 -43.80
CA ARG A 1048 29.03 -13.21 -43.40
C ARG A 1048 27.54 -13.11 -43.08
N LEU A 1049 26.71 -13.88 -43.79
CA LEU A 1049 25.27 -13.97 -43.54
C LEU A 1049 24.95 -14.86 -42.33
N ASN A 1050 25.73 -15.93 -42.13
CA ASN A 1050 25.55 -16.87 -41.04
C ASN A 1050 26.21 -16.39 -39.73
N GLY A 1051 25.85 -15.19 -39.28
CA GLY A 1051 26.25 -14.70 -37.97
C GLY A 1051 25.59 -15.51 -36.85
N VAL A 1052 24.27 -15.67 -36.92
CA VAL A 1052 23.51 -16.61 -36.10
C VAL A 1052 22.51 -17.37 -36.95
N MET A 1053 22.53 -18.70 -36.87
CA MET A 1053 21.59 -19.58 -37.56
C MET A 1053 20.37 -19.89 -36.70
N ILE A 1054 19.17 -19.73 -37.27
CA ILE A 1054 17.90 -20.10 -36.63
C ILE A 1054 17.19 -21.15 -37.50
N PRO A 1055 17.31 -22.45 -37.17
CA PRO A 1055 16.59 -23.50 -37.87
C PRO A 1055 15.13 -23.57 -37.42
N LEU A 1056 14.21 -23.37 -38.36
CA LEU A 1056 12.77 -23.53 -38.13
C LEU A 1056 12.31 -24.96 -38.41
N PRO A 1057 11.70 -25.64 -37.42
CA PRO A 1057 11.22 -27.01 -37.60
C PRO A 1057 9.99 -27.06 -38.52
N PRO A 1058 9.90 -28.07 -39.40
CA PRO A 1058 8.68 -28.34 -40.15
C PRO A 1058 7.53 -28.76 -39.22
N LEU A 1059 6.29 -28.59 -39.66
CA LEU A 1059 5.09 -28.74 -38.84
C LEU A 1059 4.94 -30.17 -38.29
N ARG A 1060 5.38 -31.19 -39.04
CA ARG A 1060 5.46 -32.59 -38.60
C ARG A 1060 6.39 -32.85 -37.40
N GLU A 1061 7.38 -32.01 -37.16
CA GLU A 1061 8.28 -32.11 -35.99
C GLU A 1061 7.73 -31.35 -34.77
N ARG A 1062 6.65 -30.58 -34.96
CA ARG A 1062 5.99 -29.81 -33.92
C ARG A 1062 4.48 -30.03 -33.91
N ARG A 1063 4.04 -31.29 -34.03
CA ARG A 1063 2.61 -31.66 -34.05
C ARG A 1063 1.82 -31.16 -32.83
N GLY A 1064 2.47 -31.03 -31.67
CA GLY A 1064 1.86 -30.46 -30.47
C GLY A 1064 1.42 -28.99 -30.62
N ASP A 1065 1.94 -28.28 -31.62
CA ASP A 1065 1.54 -26.91 -31.95
C ASP A 1065 0.29 -26.86 -32.84
N ILE A 1066 -0.05 -27.94 -33.53
CA ILE A 1066 -1.15 -27.98 -34.52
C ILE A 1066 -2.49 -27.58 -33.92
N PRO A 1067 -2.92 -28.07 -32.73
CA PRO A 1067 -4.21 -27.65 -32.16
C PRO A 1067 -4.28 -26.13 -31.89
N SER A 1068 -3.19 -25.56 -31.39
CA SER A 1068 -3.07 -24.12 -31.12
C SER A 1068 -3.01 -23.31 -32.41
N LEU A 1069 -2.30 -23.82 -33.44
CA LEU A 1069 -2.20 -23.22 -34.77
C LEU A 1069 -3.55 -23.24 -35.50
N VAL A 1070 -4.27 -24.37 -35.48
CA VAL A 1070 -5.61 -24.49 -36.08
C VAL A 1070 -6.55 -23.49 -35.45
N ARG A 1071 -6.56 -23.40 -34.12
CA ARG A 1071 -7.39 -22.43 -33.41
C ARG A 1071 -7.04 -20.99 -33.80
N PHE A 1072 -5.74 -20.66 -33.80
CA PHE A 1072 -5.25 -19.35 -34.18
C PHE A 1072 -5.63 -18.97 -35.62
N LEU A 1073 -5.42 -19.87 -36.58
CA LEU A 1073 -5.74 -19.66 -37.99
C LEU A 1073 -7.25 -19.52 -38.23
N LEU A 1074 -8.07 -20.34 -37.55
CA LEU A 1074 -9.52 -20.23 -37.64
C LEU A 1074 -10.04 -18.93 -37.02
N ASP A 1075 -9.49 -18.50 -35.87
CA ASP A 1075 -9.83 -17.22 -35.26
C ASP A 1075 -9.43 -16.03 -36.16
N GLU A 1076 -8.36 -16.16 -36.96
CA GLU A 1076 -7.95 -15.18 -37.97
C GLU A 1076 -8.90 -15.15 -39.18
N MET A 1077 -9.28 -16.32 -39.72
CA MET A 1077 -10.10 -16.45 -40.93
C MET A 1077 -11.60 -16.20 -40.70
N ALA A 1078 -12.14 -16.70 -39.58
CA ALA A 1078 -13.58 -16.71 -39.30
C ALA A 1078 -14.08 -15.44 -38.61
N GLY A 1079 -13.17 -14.57 -38.17
CA GLY A 1079 -13.50 -13.35 -37.44
C GLY A 1079 -14.30 -13.63 -36.16
N ALA A 1080 -15.51 -13.10 -36.05
CA ALA A 1080 -16.38 -13.26 -34.88
C ALA A 1080 -17.15 -14.60 -34.84
N LYS A 1081 -17.10 -15.41 -35.90
CA LYS A 1081 -17.79 -16.71 -35.93
C LYS A 1081 -16.92 -17.75 -35.23
N LYS A 1082 -17.41 -18.32 -34.13
CA LYS A 1082 -16.77 -19.47 -33.49
C LYS A 1082 -16.99 -20.70 -34.33
N ILE A 1083 -15.94 -21.15 -35.00
CA ILE A 1083 -15.97 -22.37 -35.81
C ILE A 1083 -15.41 -23.50 -34.99
N LYS A 1084 -16.23 -24.52 -34.77
CA LYS A 1084 -15.84 -25.65 -33.93
C LYS A 1084 -15.22 -26.74 -34.79
N VAL A 1085 -14.00 -27.15 -34.49
CA VAL A 1085 -13.39 -28.34 -35.09
C VAL A 1085 -13.79 -29.55 -34.26
N THR A 1086 -14.40 -30.54 -34.87
CA THR A 1086 -14.74 -31.79 -34.16
C THR A 1086 -13.49 -32.57 -33.78
N ALA A 1087 -13.57 -33.38 -32.73
CA ALA A 1087 -12.45 -34.21 -32.28
C ALA A 1087 -11.90 -35.11 -33.39
N GLY A 1088 -12.77 -35.64 -34.26
CA GLY A 1088 -12.37 -36.43 -35.43
C GLY A 1088 -11.58 -35.63 -36.45
N ALA A 1089 -12.01 -34.40 -36.77
CA ALA A 1089 -11.30 -33.52 -37.70
C ALA A 1089 -9.96 -33.06 -37.10
N MET A 1090 -9.92 -32.69 -35.81
CA MET A 1090 -8.69 -32.27 -35.14
C MET A 1090 -7.63 -33.39 -35.10
N ARG A 1091 -8.07 -34.65 -34.94
CA ARG A 1091 -7.16 -35.80 -35.00
C ARG A 1091 -6.53 -35.95 -36.39
N LEU A 1092 -7.33 -35.92 -37.46
CA LEU A 1092 -6.81 -36.00 -38.83
C LEU A 1092 -5.85 -34.85 -39.14
N LEU A 1093 -6.18 -33.62 -38.69
CA LEU A 1093 -5.30 -32.46 -38.84
C LEU A 1093 -3.98 -32.61 -38.07
N THR A 1094 -3.98 -33.28 -36.91
CA THR A 1094 -2.77 -33.48 -36.10
C THR A 1094 -1.90 -34.63 -36.62
N ASP A 1095 -2.52 -35.67 -37.18
CA ASP A 1095 -1.85 -36.89 -37.64
C ASP A 1095 -1.25 -36.74 -39.06
N TYR A 1096 -1.71 -35.76 -39.85
CA TYR A 1096 -1.16 -35.45 -41.17
C TYR A 1096 0.23 -34.78 -41.10
N ASP A 1097 1.09 -35.06 -42.08
CA ASP A 1097 2.50 -34.63 -42.08
C ASP A 1097 2.72 -33.19 -42.58
N TRP A 1098 1.73 -32.57 -43.24
CA TRP A 1098 1.79 -31.20 -43.74
C TRP A 1098 3.08 -30.87 -44.52
N PRO A 1099 3.34 -31.49 -45.68
CA PRO A 1099 4.52 -31.20 -46.51
C PRO A 1099 4.65 -29.71 -46.91
N GLY A 1100 3.54 -28.97 -47.04
CA GLY A 1100 3.53 -27.53 -47.26
C GLY A 1100 3.44 -26.69 -45.98
N ASN A 1101 3.63 -27.33 -44.81
CA ASN A 1101 3.68 -26.73 -43.49
C ASN A 1101 2.43 -25.87 -43.17
N ILE A 1102 2.61 -24.71 -42.53
CA ILE A 1102 1.51 -23.84 -42.08
C ILE A 1102 0.74 -23.28 -43.28
N ARG A 1103 1.38 -23.11 -44.44
CA ARG A 1103 0.71 -22.62 -45.65
C ARG A 1103 -0.32 -23.63 -46.17
N GLU A 1104 0.03 -24.91 -46.19
CA GLU A 1104 -0.89 -25.98 -46.57
C GLU A 1104 -2.00 -26.16 -45.53
N LEU A 1105 -1.65 -26.13 -44.23
CA LEU A 1105 -2.64 -26.18 -43.16
C LEU A 1105 -3.66 -25.03 -43.27
N ARG A 1106 -3.17 -23.81 -43.54
CA ARG A 1106 -4.01 -22.63 -43.77
C ARG A 1106 -4.97 -22.84 -44.94
N ASN A 1107 -4.46 -23.26 -46.09
CA ASN A 1107 -5.27 -23.51 -47.28
C ASN A 1107 -6.33 -24.60 -47.05
N GLU A 1108 -5.96 -25.67 -46.35
CA GLU A 1108 -6.87 -26.77 -46.03
C GLU A 1108 -7.99 -26.33 -45.08
N LEU A 1109 -7.68 -25.48 -44.09
CA LEU A 1109 -8.69 -24.88 -43.21
C LEU A 1109 -9.59 -23.91 -43.98
N GLU A 1110 -9.04 -23.02 -44.82
CA GLU A 1110 -9.82 -22.11 -45.67
C GLU A 1110 -10.78 -22.89 -46.60
N ARG A 1111 -10.31 -24.02 -47.15
CA ARG A 1111 -11.14 -24.94 -47.94
C ARG A 1111 -12.22 -25.61 -47.09
N ALA A 1112 -11.89 -26.12 -45.90
CA ALA A 1112 -12.88 -26.73 -45.02
C ALA A 1112 -13.96 -25.74 -44.54
N LEU A 1113 -13.59 -24.46 -44.42
CA LEU A 1113 -14.49 -23.36 -44.07
C LEU A 1113 -15.50 -23.02 -45.17
N SER A 1114 -15.17 -23.21 -46.45
CA SER A 1114 -16.12 -22.96 -47.54
C SER A 1114 -17.24 -24.01 -47.59
N PHE A 1115 -17.00 -25.20 -47.03
CA PHE A 1115 -18.00 -26.27 -46.93
C PHE A 1115 -18.74 -26.32 -45.58
N GLY A 1116 -18.18 -25.75 -44.50
CA GLY A 1116 -18.74 -25.82 -43.15
C GLY A 1116 -19.33 -24.50 -42.66
N GLU A 1117 -20.62 -24.46 -42.31
CA GLU A 1117 -21.27 -23.24 -41.80
C GLU A 1117 -20.93 -22.89 -40.34
N LYS A 1118 -20.80 -23.89 -39.45
CA LYS A 1118 -20.57 -23.71 -37.99
C LYS A 1118 -19.58 -24.70 -37.37
N GLU A 1119 -19.37 -25.86 -37.99
CA GLU A 1119 -18.42 -26.87 -37.51
C GLU A 1119 -17.59 -27.48 -38.67
N ILE A 1120 -16.32 -27.78 -38.42
CA ILE A 1120 -15.45 -28.55 -39.31
C ILE A 1120 -15.52 -30.03 -38.91
N LEU A 1121 -16.10 -30.83 -39.81
CA LEU A 1121 -16.21 -32.28 -39.72
C LEU A 1121 -15.08 -32.96 -40.51
N PRO A 1122 -14.75 -34.23 -40.22
CA PRO A 1122 -13.81 -35.00 -41.04
C PRO A 1122 -14.14 -34.97 -42.54
N ALA A 1123 -15.43 -35.00 -42.88
CA ALA A 1123 -15.90 -34.97 -44.27
C ALA A 1123 -15.64 -33.64 -45.00
N HIS A 1124 -15.32 -32.56 -44.28
CA HIS A 1124 -14.96 -31.27 -44.89
C HIS A 1124 -13.47 -31.21 -45.25
N LEU A 1125 -12.65 -32.13 -44.73
CA LEU A 1125 -11.22 -32.25 -45.04
C LEU A 1125 -11.03 -32.98 -46.38
N SER A 1126 -9.90 -32.75 -47.04
CA SER A 1126 -9.61 -33.27 -48.37
C SER A 1126 -9.32 -34.76 -48.27
N ASP A 1127 -9.55 -35.51 -49.35
CA ASP A 1127 -9.28 -36.96 -49.35
C ASP A 1127 -7.82 -37.30 -49.01
N SER A 1128 -6.89 -36.38 -49.29
CA SER A 1128 -5.47 -36.46 -48.89
C SER A 1128 -5.25 -36.43 -47.38
N VAL A 1129 -6.11 -35.72 -46.62
CA VAL A 1129 -6.10 -35.64 -45.15
C VAL A 1129 -7.08 -36.66 -44.54
N GLY A 1130 -8.14 -37.04 -45.27
CA GLY A 1130 -9.23 -37.90 -44.83
C GLY A 1130 -9.01 -39.41 -45.02
N ARG A 1131 -8.05 -39.86 -45.83
CA ARG A 1131 -7.67 -41.29 -45.89
C ARG A 1131 -6.75 -41.64 -44.72
N GLU A 1132 -7.14 -42.65 -43.93
CA GLU A 1132 -6.26 -43.29 -42.94
C GLU A 1132 -4.94 -43.66 -43.61
N ASN A 1133 -3.87 -42.92 -43.29
CA ASN A 1133 -2.52 -43.26 -43.73
C ASN A 1133 -2.13 -44.56 -42.99
N PRO A 1134 -1.94 -45.69 -43.68
CA PRO A 1134 -1.74 -46.97 -43.04
C PRO A 1134 -0.30 -47.05 -42.53
N ARG A 1135 -0.09 -46.76 -41.24
CA ARG A 1135 1.14 -47.14 -40.53
C ARG A 1135 0.81 -48.01 -39.33
N ILE A 1136 0.75 -49.31 -39.63
CA ILE A 1136 1.28 -50.46 -38.88
C ILE A 1136 1.10 -50.38 -37.36
N VAL A 1137 0.10 -51.11 -36.84
CA VAL A 1137 0.07 -51.54 -35.43
C VAL A 1137 -0.18 -53.07 -35.41
N PRO A 1138 0.65 -53.87 -34.70
CA PRO A 1138 0.52 -55.32 -34.67
C PRO A 1138 -0.68 -55.80 -33.84
N THR A 1139 -1.42 -56.75 -34.41
CA THR A 1139 -2.08 -57.92 -33.82
C THR A 1139 -2.74 -57.82 -32.43
N SER A 1140 -4.08 -57.66 -32.38
CA SER A 1140 -5.00 -58.41 -31.48
C SER A 1140 -6.48 -58.00 -31.70
N GLY A 1141 -7.15 -58.66 -32.64
CA GLY A 1141 -8.48 -58.28 -33.18
C GLY A 1141 -9.71 -59.02 -32.62
N GLY A 1142 -9.67 -59.63 -31.44
CA GLY A 1142 -10.82 -60.41 -30.92
C GLY A 1142 -11.86 -59.60 -30.13
N LEU A 1143 -11.43 -58.77 -29.18
CA LEU A 1143 -12.28 -58.30 -28.08
C LEU A 1143 -13.21 -57.11 -28.40
N ILE A 1144 -12.90 -56.30 -29.41
CA ILE A 1144 -13.68 -55.07 -29.69
C ILE A 1144 -15.02 -55.39 -30.39
N ARG A 1145 -15.10 -56.51 -31.12
CA ARG A 1145 -16.29 -56.86 -31.91
C ARG A 1145 -17.41 -57.45 -31.04
N GLU A 1146 -17.07 -58.17 -29.98
CA GLU A 1146 -18.05 -58.71 -29.03
C GLU A 1146 -18.63 -57.63 -28.12
N GLY A 1147 -17.80 -56.70 -27.62
CA GLY A 1147 -18.26 -55.60 -26.76
C GLY A 1147 -19.24 -54.64 -27.45
N ARG A 1148 -19.09 -54.41 -28.77
CA ARG A 1148 -20.02 -53.58 -29.56
C ARG A 1148 -21.38 -54.25 -29.76
N ASN A 1149 -21.41 -55.56 -29.98
CA ASN A 1149 -22.66 -56.30 -30.20
C ASN A 1149 -23.48 -56.44 -28.92
N LEU A 1150 -22.84 -56.56 -27.75
CA LEU A 1150 -23.52 -56.66 -26.45
C LEU A 1150 -24.25 -55.34 -26.09
N TYR A 1151 -23.55 -54.21 -26.23
CA TYR A 1151 -24.12 -52.89 -25.94
C TYR A 1151 -25.28 -52.55 -26.89
N GLU A 1152 -25.15 -52.94 -28.16
CA GLU A 1152 -26.22 -52.76 -29.16
C GLU A 1152 -27.44 -53.65 -28.88
N LYS A 1153 -27.22 -54.88 -28.40
CA LYS A 1153 -28.31 -55.79 -27.99
C LYS A 1153 -29.09 -55.23 -26.79
N GLU A 1154 -28.40 -54.75 -25.76
CA GLU A 1154 -29.04 -54.18 -24.57
C GLU A 1154 -29.85 -52.90 -24.87
N ALA A 1155 -29.30 -52.00 -25.70
CA ALA A 1155 -29.98 -50.79 -26.10
C ALA A 1155 -31.29 -51.07 -26.87
N ILE A 1156 -31.30 -52.12 -27.71
CA ILE A 1156 -32.50 -52.55 -28.44
C ILE A 1156 -33.55 -53.13 -27.51
N LEU A 1157 -33.16 -54.01 -26.57
CA LEU A 1157 -34.08 -54.61 -25.61
C LEU A 1157 -34.73 -53.56 -24.72
N GLU A 1158 -33.95 -52.62 -24.20
CA GLU A 1158 -34.45 -51.54 -23.35
C GLU A 1158 -35.42 -50.61 -24.10
N ALA A 1159 -35.11 -50.29 -25.36
CA ALA A 1159 -35.99 -49.47 -26.19
C ALA A 1159 -37.33 -50.18 -26.49
N VAL A 1160 -37.34 -51.50 -26.62
CA VAL A 1160 -38.55 -52.30 -26.84
C VAL A 1160 -39.38 -52.40 -25.55
N ARG A 1161 -38.75 -52.66 -24.40
CA ARG A 1161 -39.43 -52.67 -23.08
C ARG A 1161 -40.10 -51.35 -22.76
N ARG A 1162 -39.37 -50.24 -22.88
CA ARG A 1162 -39.92 -48.88 -22.63
C ARG A 1162 -40.99 -48.47 -23.64
N SER A 1163 -41.15 -49.23 -24.72
CA SER A 1163 -42.18 -49.03 -25.75
C SER A 1163 -43.30 -50.08 -25.65
N ALA A 1164 -43.36 -50.85 -24.55
CA ALA A 1164 -44.35 -51.90 -24.28
C ALA A 1164 -44.48 -52.91 -25.43
N GLY A 1165 -43.35 -53.37 -25.98
CA GLY A 1165 -43.31 -54.33 -27.08
C GLY A 1165 -43.63 -53.73 -28.46
N ASN A 1166 -43.99 -52.44 -28.56
CA ASN A 1166 -44.28 -51.79 -29.84
C ASN A 1166 -42.98 -51.45 -30.59
N LYS A 1167 -42.59 -52.34 -31.51
CA LYS A 1167 -41.35 -52.26 -32.29
C LYS A 1167 -41.25 -51.01 -33.17
N VAL A 1168 -42.37 -50.39 -33.56
CA VAL A 1168 -42.37 -49.14 -34.35
C VAL A 1168 -41.98 -47.96 -33.46
N LYS A 1169 -42.54 -47.88 -32.26
CA LYS A 1169 -42.17 -46.86 -31.27
C LYS A 1169 -40.72 -47.04 -30.80
N ALA A 1170 -40.28 -48.28 -30.59
CA ALA A 1170 -38.90 -48.60 -30.24
C ALA A 1170 -37.90 -48.15 -31.32
N ALA A 1171 -38.18 -48.43 -32.60
CA ALA A 1171 -37.34 -47.99 -33.72
C ALA A 1171 -37.23 -46.46 -33.78
N LYS A 1172 -38.36 -45.77 -33.60
CA LYS A 1172 -38.41 -44.30 -33.57
C LYS A 1172 -37.60 -43.72 -32.40
N ARG A 1173 -37.63 -44.36 -31.23
CA ARG A 1173 -36.86 -43.97 -30.04
C ARG A 1173 -35.36 -44.18 -30.21
N LEU A 1174 -34.98 -45.24 -30.94
CA LEU A 1174 -33.60 -45.52 -31.32
C LEU A 1174 -33.13 -44.70 -32.52
N GLY A 1175 -33.99 -43.87 -33.13
CA GLY A 1175 -33.66 -43.07 -34.30
C GLY A 1175 -33.40 -43.89 -35.56
N ILE A 1176 -33.87 -45.13 -35.64
CA ILE A 1176 -33.67 -46.02 -36.79
C ILE A 1176 -34.99 -46.40 -37.45
N SER A 1177 -34.93 -46.83 -38.71
CA SER A 1177 -36.11 -47.32 -39.42
C SER A 1177 -36.60 -48.65 -38.83
N ARG A 1178 -37.90 -48.92 -38.97
CA ARG A 1178 -38.49 -50.20 -38.55
C ARG A 1178 -37.72 -51.38 -39.16
N VAL A 1179 -37.39 -51.31 -40.45
CA VAL A 1179 -36.67 -52.38 -41.17
C VAL A 1179 -35.25 -52.57 -40.59
N ALA A 1180 -34.54 -51.49 -40.27
CA ALA A 1180 -33.22 -51.56 -39.66
C ALA A 1180 -33.25 -52.18 -38.25
N LEU A 1181 -34.30 -51.89 -37.46
CA LEU A 1181 -34.50 -52.52 -36.15
C LEU A 1181 -34.70 -54.04 -36.30
N TYR A 1182 -35.53 -54.50 -37.24
CA TYR A 1182 -35.74 -55.93 -37.49
C TYR A 1182 -34.47 -56.64 -37.96
N GLN A 1183 -33.68 -56.00 -38.82
CA GLN A 1183 -32.39 -56.55 -39.27
C GLN A 1183 -31.39 -56.67 -38.12
N LYS A 1184 -31.34 -55.68 -37.21
CA LYS A 1184 -30.45 -55.72 -36.03
C LYS A 1184 -30.90 -56.76 -35.01
N ILE A 1185 -32.21 -56.89 -34.74
CA ILE A 1185 -32.77 -57.96 -33.90
C ILE A 1185 -32.37 -59.34 -34.45
N LYS A 1186 -32.48 -59.55 -35.76
CA LYS A 1186 -32.12 -60.82 -36.41
C LYS A 1186 -30.61 -61.06 -36.39
N LYS A 1187 -29.80 -60.02 -36.65
CA LYS A 1187 -28.33 -60.10 -36.68
C LYS A 1187 -27.72 -60.36 -35.29
N LEU A 1188 -28.35 -59.83 -34.24
CA LEU A 1188 -27.92 -60.00 -32.85
C LEU A 1188 -28.59 -61.20 -32.15
N GLY A 1189 -29.39 -61.99 -32.88
CA GLY A 1189 -30.02 -63.20 -32.37
C GLY A 1189 -30.99 -62.96 -31.20
N ILE A 1190 -31.70 -61.83 -31.18
CA ILE A 1190 -32.62 -61.49 -30.09
C ILE A 1190 -33.93 -62.28 -30.28
N MET A 1191 -34.25 -63.14 -29.32
CA MET A 1191 -35.39 -64.07 -29.39
C MET A 1191 -36.72 -63.38 -29.08
N ALA A 1192 -37.83 -63.89 -29.61
CA ALA A 1192 -39.16 -63.28 -29.44
C ALA A 1192 -39.59 -63.17 -27.96
N GLN A 1193 -39.14 -64.10 -27.12
CA GLN A 1193 -39.39 -64.10 -25.67
C GLN A 1193 -38.65 -62.96 -24.95
N GLU A 1194 -37.41 -62.62 -25.36
CA GLU A 1194 -36.63 -61.51 -24.79
C GLU A 1194 -37.26 -60.14 -25.09
N LEU A 1195 -38.11 -60.05 -26.13
CA LEU A 1195 -38.82 -58.82 -26.52
C LEU A 1195 -40.19 -58.66 -25.83
N GLN A 1196 -40.66 -59.68 -25.11
CA GLN A 1196 -41.95 -59.69 -24.40
C GLN A 1196 -41.82 -59.58 -22.87
N SER A 1197 -40.61 -59.78 -22.31
CA SER A 1197 -40.26 -59.48 -20.91
C SER A 1197 -39.82 -58.03 -20.73
#